data_AF-A0A250V553-F1
#
_entry.id   AF-A0A250V553-F1
#
_cell.length_a   1.000
_cell.length_b   1.000
_cell.length_c   1.000
_cell.angle_alpha   90.00
_cell.angle_beta   90.00
_cell.angle_gamma   90.00
#
_symmetry.space_group_name_H-M   'P 1'
#
loop_
_entity.id
_entity.type
_entity.pdbx_description
1 polymer ?
#
loop_
_entity_poly.entity_id
_entity_poly.type
_entity_poly.pdbx_seq_one_letter_code
_entity_poly.pdbx_strand_id
1 'polypeptide(L)'
;MNPTRRTVLLAGAAAALLPALPGLPAVAATEAAATAAPPYASYWYPDSLPSGTPGTGITWRSLKAWSAATDADLAFNASTVPLAARFTPTPANTTARSGQARIQSLVSFGPTSSNPSQGAATADYYALTHWAYLDELVFWGGSAGEGLILAPNAPIVDAAHRHGVPVLGNVFLPPVAYGGQLQWTRDLVQKDSTGHYPLAARLVAVAAAYGFDGWFINAETSGGNSALATDMLGFMNELKTLGTAQGLRVTWYDSMTVSGSVSWQGALNNQNKTFFQAADSMFVDFRWSQSSLASSATTAQQLGRSPYELWAGVDVEAGGTGASVNWDAIVPSTKAHVTSLGFYRPEWTRNHLPASRTPGDFHAADDLFWTGSSLDPSKPNTSASWRAPAVSVADRSTVASLPFATVFNTGHGLKWYEDGEATSDQAWNHLGLQDRLPSRRWVVRTSGQRPAVTFDFADAWRGGSSLLVDGALDAPTTLDLYATRLPLTADTVVELTYRTDAGAAAVELAVATAEPSAAGGAPPYTYFPLTSSGDGWETATVPLTGLTGTVHALGVRLTASSGPVRWRLGGLAVRDAVLTPSAPTDLRVTGADGGNLRFAWQGAPGEVRHYELYRTLPDGTRRFLGGTCQRAFYVGGLTAEQGESSGGFEVRAVGELFTVSTAATTTHTW
;
A
#
# COMPACT_ATOMS: atom_id res chain seq x y z
N MET A 1 24.08 44.53 -58.69
CA MET A 1 22.92 44.81 -57.82
C MET A 1 23.27 44.34 -56.42
N ASN A 2 23.20 45.21 -55.42
CA ASN A 2 23.52 44.97 -54.01
C ASN A 2 22.52 45.82 -53.19
N PRO A 3 22.22 45.58 -51.89
CA PRO A 3 22.72 44.49 -51.00
C PRO A 3 21.75 43.96 -49.87
N THR A 4 22.14 42.81 -49.26
CA THR A 4 22.11 42.43 -47.80
C THR A 4 20.77 42.22 -47.03
N ARG A 5 20.62 41.43 -45.93
CA ARG A 5 21.50 41.10 -44.78
C ARG A 5 20.91 39.95 -43.88
N ARG A 6 21.80 39.09 -43.35
CA ARG A 6 21.88 38.43 -42.02
C ARG A 6 20.79 37.49 -41.42
N THR A 7 21.28 36.28 -41.09
CA THR A 7 20.93 35.35 -40.00
C THR A 7 20.95 36.00 -38.60
N VAL A 8 20.08 35.55 -37.67
CA VAL A 8 20.35 35.16 -36.25
C VAL A 8 19.08 34.60 -35.58
N LEU A 9 19.32 33.63 -34.69
CA LEU A 9 18.45 32.85 -33.80
C LEU A 9 17.23 33.58 -33.18
N LEU A 10 16.20 32.80 -32.88
CA LEU A 10 15.49 32.85 -31.59
C LEU A 10 14.79 31.51 -31.30
N ALA A 11 15.08 30.97 -30.12
CA ALA A 11 14.43 29.83 -29.52
C ALA A 11 12.92 30.10 -29.35
N GLY A 12 12.09 29.17 -29.80
CA GLY A 12 10.64 29.20 -29.62
C GLY A 12 10.22 28.05 -28.71
N ALA A 13 9.76 28.40 -27.51
CA ALA A 13 9.24 27.49 -26.51
C ALA A 13 8.05 26.68 -27.06
N ALA A 14 8.20 25.36 -27.09
CA ALA A 14 7.06 24.45 -27.23
C ALA A 14 6.50 24.18 -25.83
N ALA A 15 5.69 25.11 -25.34
CA ALA A 15 4.80 24.85 -24.21
C ALA A 15 3.71 23.88 -24.71
N ALA A 16 3.87 22.59 -24.39
CA ALA A 16 2.80 21.62 -24.54
C ALA A 16 1.71 21.99 -23.52
N LEU A 17 0.57 22.43 -24.04
CA LEU A 17 -0.68 22.58 -23.31
C LEU A 17 -1.12 21.20 -22.79
N LEU A 18 -0.77 20.90 -21.54
CA LEU A 18 -1.44 19.87 -20.76
C LEU A 18 -2.86 20.38 -20.44
N PRO A 19 -3.92 19.57 -20.64
CA PRO A 19 -5.23 19.96 -20.16
C PRO A 19 -5.17 20.00 -18.63
N ALA A 20 -5.53 21.15 -18.05
CA ALA A 20 -5.70 21.28 -16.61
C ALA A 20 -6.73 20.24 -16.14
N LEU A 21 -6.28 19.29 -15.34
CA LEU A 21 -7.17 18.45 -14.53
C LEU A 21 -8.04 19.40 -13.69
N PRO A 22 -9.36 19.22 -13.62
CA PRO A 22 -10.18 20.01 -12.72
C PRO A 22 -9.68 19.78 -11.31
N GLY A 23 -9.24 20.87 -10.65
CA GLY A 23 -8.75 20.82 -9.28
C GLY A 23 -9.79 20.15 -8.38
N LEU A 24 -9.34 19.16 -7.61
CA LEU A 24 -10.13 18.59 -6.52
C LEU A 24 -10.61 19.75 -5.65
N PRO A 25 -11.92 19.84 -5.34
CA PRO A 25 -12.42 20.90 -4.49
C PRO A 25 -11.70 20.80 -3.15
N ALA A 26 -11.14 21.91 -2.69
CA ALA A 26 -10.70 22.03 -1.31
C ALA A 26 -11.90 21.68 -0.43
N VAL A 27 -11.85 20.53 0.23
CA VAL A 27 -12.86 20.13 1.21
C VAL A 27 -12.72 21.10 2.38
N ALA A 28 -13.42 22.22 2.31
CA ALA A 28 -13.64 23.08 3.46
C ALA A 28 -14.40 22.25 4.48
N ALA A 29 -13.81 22.06 5.66
CA ALA A 29 -14.49 21.41 6.78
C ALA A 29 -15.71 22.26 7.16
N THR A 30 -16.89 21.88 6.68
CA THR A 30 -18.16 22.36 7.26
C THR A 30 -18.27 21.77 8.67
N GLU A 31 -18.71 22.58 9.63
CA GLU A 31 -18.93 22.21 11.04
C GLU A 31 -19.94 21.05 11.15
N ALA A 32 -19.48 19.82 10.95
CA ALA A 32 -20.11 18.64 11.52
C ALA A 32 -19.90 18.73 13.04
N ALA A 33 -20.94 18.40 13.82
CA ALA A 33 -20.92 18.46 15.28
C ALA A 33 -19.62 17.84 15.84
N ALA A 34 -18.89 18.60 16.66
CA ALA A 34 -17.60 18.20 17.19
C ALA A 34 -17.72 16.92 18.03
N THR A 35 -17.50 15.76 17.41
CA THR A 35 -17.36 14.49 18.11
C THR A 35 -15.90 14.35 18.53
N ALA A 36 -15.66 14.00 19.79
CA ALA A 36 -14.31 13.65 20.26
C ALA A 36 -14.01 12.14 20.13
N ALA A 37 -14.95 11.38 19.55
CA ALA A 37 -14.82 9.94 19.38
C ALA A 37 -13.61 9.58 18.48
N PRO A 38 -12.99 8.41 18.65
CA PRO A 38 -11.98 7.93 17.71
C PRO A 38 -12.59 7.75 16.30
N PRO A 39 -11.91 8.20 15.23
CA PRO A 39 -12.34 7.94 13.86
C PRO A 39 -12.00 6.49 13.45
N TYR A 40 -12.93 5.85 12.75
CA TYR A 40 -12.78 4.48 12.25
C TYR A 40 -13.02 4.41 10.74
N ALA A 41 -12.55 3.33 10.10
CA ALA A 41 -12.91 2.98 8.73
C ALA A 41 -14.43 2.96 8.59
N SER A 42 -14.92 3.56 7.51
CA SER A 42 -16.35 3.80 7.35
C SER A 42 -17.05 2.59 6.75
N TYR A 43 -18.18 2.23 7.35
CA TYR A 43 -19.01 1.11 6.91
C TYR A 43 -20.50 1.43 6.97
N TRP A 44 -21.27 0.73 6.14
CA TRP A 44 -22.70 0.97 5.95
C TRP A 44 -23.48 -0.31 5.64
N TYR A 45 -24.79 -0.25 5.86
CA TYR A 45 -25.77 -1.09 5.16
C TYR A 45 -26.24 -0.37 3.89
N PRO A 46 -26.75 -1.07 2.87
CA PRO A 46 -27.31 -0.43 1.67
C PRO A 46 -28.41 0.59 2.01
N ASP A 47 -29.45 0.15 2.72
CA ASP A 47 -30.47 1.04 3.31
C ASP A 47 -31.08 0.47 4.60
N SER A 48 -31.76 -0.67 4.55
CA SER A 48 -32.39 -1.27 5.72
C SER A 48 -31.35 -1.70 6.76
N LEU A 49 -31.60 -1.36 8.01
CA LEU A 49 -30.73 -1.73 9.14
C LEU A 49 -31.18 -3.06 9.76
N PRO A 50 -30.27 -3.78 10.47
CA PRO A 50 -30.67 -4.93 11.26
C PRO A 50 -31.70 -4.55 12.35
N SER A 51 -32.41 -5.54 12.86
CA SER A 51 -33.31 -5.35 14.00
C SER A 51 -32.53 -5.29 15.33
N GLY A 52 -33.06 -4.53 16.29
CA GLY A 52 -32.48 -4.39 17.62
C GLY A 52 -31.55 -3.20 17.75
N THR A 53 -30.52 -3.33 18.59
CA THR A 53 -29.54 -2.29 18.88
C THR A 53 -28.15 -2.79 18.47
N PRO A 54 -27.31 -1.95 17.84
CA PRO A 54 -25.93 -2.33 17.54
C PRO A 54 -25.17 -2.70 18.81
N GLY A 55 -24.23 -3.64 18.68
CA GLY A 55 -23.30 -3.98 19.77
C GLY A 55 -22.37 -2.80 20.11
N THR A 56 -21.66 -2.92 21.24
CA THR A 56 -20.69 -1.91 21.68
C THR A 56 -19.64 -1.64 20.58
N GLY A 57 -19.40 -0.38 20.26
CA GLY A 57 -18.45 0.04 19.22
C GLY A 57 -18.98 -0.07 17.78
N ILE A 58 -20.23 -0.52 17.59
CA ILE A 58 -20.88 -0.62 16.28
C ILE A 58 -21.84 0.55 16.10
N THR A 59 -21.85 1.13 14.91
CA THR A 59 -22.81 2.16 14.50
C THR A 59 -23.44 1.76 13.18
N TRP A 60 -24.74 1.46 13.18
CA TRP A 60 -25.46 1.17 11.95
C TRP A 60 -25.81 2.45 11.20
N ARG A 61 -25.43 2.50 9.92
CA ARG A 61 -25.67 3.63 9.02
C ARG A 61 -26.14 3.14 7.66
N SER A 62 -27.04 3.89 7.02
CA SER A 62 -27.46 3.64 5.64
C SER A 62 -26.53 4.39 4.67
N LEU A 63 -26.03 3.69 3.65
CA LEU A 63 -25.23 4.29 2.57
C LEU A 63 -26.07 5.30 1.79
N LYS A 64 -27.37 5.04 1.62
CA LYS A 64 -28.30 5.96 0.98
C LYS A 64 -28.31 7.34 1.62
N ALA A 65 -28.09 7.43 2.94
CA ALA A 65 -28.03 8.69 3.67
C ALA A 65 -26.63 9.35 3.67
N TRP A 66 -25.58 8.65 3.28
CA TRP A 66 -24.21 9.16 3.36
C TRP A 66 -23.97 10.36 2.43
N SER A 67 -23.26 11.39 2.88
CA SER A 67 -22.72 12.42 1.99
C SER A 67 -21.38 12.93 2.51
N ALA A 68 -20.48 13.31 1.61
CA ALA A 68 -19.16 13.82 1.99
C ALA A 68 -19.26 15.05 2.93
N ALA A 69 -20.26 15.93 2.73
CA ALA A 69 -20.44 17.13 3.54
C ALA A 69 -20.84 16.84 4.99
N THR A 70 -21.42 15.67 5.27
CA THR A 70 -21.92 15.28 6.59
C THR A 70 -21.05 14.22 7.27
N ASP A 71 -19.96 13.79 6.62
CA ASP A 71 -19.09 12.76 7.16
C ASP A 71 -18.00 13.38 8.04
N ALA A 72 -18.21 13.28 9.35
CA ALA A 72 -17.30 13.84 10.36
C ALA A 72 -15.91 13.18 10.39
N ASP A 73 -15.76 11.98 9.83
CA ASP A 73 -14.50 11.23 9.85
C ASP A 73 -13.80 11.24 8.48
N LEU A 74 -14.39 11.89 7.46
CA LEU A 74 -13.83 11.95 6.10
C LEU A 74 -12.41 12.50 6.07
N ALA A 75 -12.10 13.56 6.83
CA ALA A 75 -10.77 14.16 6.87
C ALA A 75 -9.68 13.22 7.43
N PHE A 76 -10.07 12.19 8.19
CA PHE A 76 -9.18 11.16 8.75
C PHE A 76 -9.10 9.93 7.84
N ASN A 77 -10.12 9.69 7.02
CA ASN A 77 -10.25 8.50 6.16
C ASN A 77 -9.93 8.73 4.67
N ALA A 78 -9.81 9.98 4.22
CA ALA A 78 -9.52 10.29 2.83
C ALA A 78 -8.00 10.20 2.53
N SER A 79 -7.64 9.33 1.59
CA SER A 79 -6.27 9.23 1.06
C SER A 79 -5.87 10.54 0.37
N THR A 80 -4.58 10.87 0.50
CA THR A 80 -4.00 12.05 -0.17
C THR A 80 -2.85 11.68 -1.09
N VAL A 81 -2.43 10.42 -1.11
CA VAL A 81 -1.35 9.94 -1.97
C VAL A 81 -1.95 9.46 -3.29
N PRO A 82 -1.56 10.03 -4.45
CA PRO A 82 -2.05 9.56 -5.74
C PRO A 82 -1.47 8.20 -6.11
N LEU A 83 -2.24 7.40 -6.86
CA LEU A 83 -1.80 6.12 -7.40
C LEU A 83 -0.56 6.28 -8.30
N ALA A 84 0.59 5.76 -7.85
CA ALA A 84 1.85 5.90 -8.56
C ALA A 84 1.91 5.03 -9.83
N ALA A 85 2.52 5.57 -10.89
CA ALA A 85 2.84 4.78 -12.07
C ALA A 85 3.92 3.73 -11.77
N ARG A 86 3.83 2.58 -12.46
CA ARG A 86 4.73 1.43 -12.27
C ARG A 86 5.41 1.01 -13.56
N PHE A 87 6.57 0.38 -13.43
CA PHE A 87 7.22 -0.37 -14.50
C PHE A 87 7.62 -1.78 -14.01
N THR A 88 7.81 -2.75 -14.92
CA THR A 88 8.61 -3.95 -14.56
C THR A 88 10.05 -3.79 -15.01
N PRO A 89 11.02 -3.97 -14.12
CA PRO A 89 12.40 -4.23 -14.51
C PRO A 89 12.54 -5.64 -15.11
N THR A 90 13.71 -5.94 -15.68
CA THR A 90 14.13 -7.31 -16.04
C THR A 90 13.88 -8.24 -14.85
N PRO A 91 13.12 -9.35 -15.01
CA PRO A 91 12.73 -10.21 -13.90
C PRO A 91 13.90 -10.72 -13.06
N ALA A 92 13.67 -10.84 -11.75
CA ALA A 92 14.69 -11.29 -10.80
C ALA A 92 15.21 -12.71 -11.11
N ASN A 93 14.40 -13.56 -11.73
CA ASN A 93 14.71 -14.95 -12.08
C ASN A 93 14.01 -15.34 -13.40
N THR A 94 14.35 -16.50 -13.95
CA THR A 94 13.84 -16.99 -15.23
C THR A 94 12.44 -17.62 -15.17
N THR A 95 11.90 -17.89 -13.98
CA THR A 95 10.56 -18.47 -13.81
C THR A 95 9.47 -17.39 -13.71
N ALA A 96 9.83 -16.21 -13.20
CA ALA A 96 8.95 -15.06 -13.06
C ALA A 96 8.64 -14.41 -14.42
N ARG A 97 7.36 -14.15 -14.68
CA ARG A 97 6.91 -13.67 -15.99
C ARG A 97 6.33 -12.27 -15.95
N SER A 98 6.76 -11.46 -16.90
CA SER A 98 6.21 -10.13 -17.16
C SER A 98 4.98 -10.22 -18.06
N GLY A 99 3.97 -9.38 -17.80
CA GLY A 99 2.79 -9.23 -18.66
C GLY A 99 1.84 -10.43 -18.71
N GLN A 100 1.98 -11.40 -17.81
CA GLN A 100 1.07 -12.55 -17.69
C GLN A 100 0.19 -12.40 -16.43
N ALA A 101 -0.05 -13.51 -15.71
CA ALA A 101 -0.82 -13.53 -14.46
C ALA A 101 -0.47 -12.36 -13.54
N ARG A 102 -1.51 -11.85 -12.91
CA ARG A 102 -1.51 -10.78 -11.91
C ARG A 102 -1.82 -11.36 -10.54
N ILE A 103 -1.70 -10.56 -9.48
CA ILE A 103 -2.08 -10.96 -8.13
C ILE A 103 -3.06 -9.97 -7.49
N GLN A 104 -4.23 -10.46 -7.09
CA GLN A 104 -5.14 -9.75 -6.20
C GLN A 104 -5.01 -10.31 -4.79
N SER A 105 -5.11 -9.44 -3.78
CA SER A 105 -5.04 -9.81 -2.36
C SER A 105 -6.27 -9.29 -1.61
N LEU A 106 -7.03 -10.18 -0.98
CA LEU A 106 -8.15 -9.84 -0.09
C LEU A 106 -7.65 -9.88 1.34
N VAL A 107 -7.48 -8.72 1.96
CA VAL A 107 -6.78 -8.58 3.25
C VAL A 107 -7.69 -7.97 4.31
N SER A 108 -7.79 -8.63 5.46
CA SER A 108 -8.47 -8.08 6.64
C SER A 108 -7.47 -7.33 7.52
N PHE A 109 -7.33 -6.01 7.34
CA PHE A 109 -6.42 -5.18 8.15
C PHE A 109 -6.91 -4.93 9.59
N GLY A 110 -8.16 -5.27 9.87
CA GLY A 110 -8.81 -5.15 11.17
C GLY A 110 -10.26 -5.63 11.08
N PRO A 111 -11.04 -5.54 12.17
CA PRO A 111 -12.48 -5.76 12.15
C PRO A 111 -13.21 -4.78 11.19
N THR A 112 -14.51 -4.98 10.93
CA THR A 112 -15.31 -4.02 10.14
C THR A 112 -15.55 -2.76 10.96
N SER A 113 -16.07 -2.95 12.16
CA SER A 113 -16.25 -1.91 13.16
C SER A 113 -14.97 -1.70 13.95
N SER A 114 -14.77 -0.51 14.51
CA SER A 114 -13.60 -0.21 15.34
C SER A 114 -12.23 -0.38 14.66
N ASN A 115 -12.18 -0.42 13.32
CA ASN A 115 -10.93 -0.40 12.56
C ASN A 115 -10.37 1.02 12.52
N PRO A 116 -9.25 1.33 13.19
CA PRO A 116 -8.77 2.71 13.29
C PRO A 116 -8.55 3.37 11.93
N SER A 117 -9.00 4.62 11.77
CA SER A 117 -8.77 5.37 10.54
C SER A 117 -7.28 5.58 10.26
N GLN A 118 -6.46 5.75 11.30
CA GLN A 118 -5.07 6.21 11.19
C GLN A 118 -4.11 5.37 12.04
N GLY A 119 -4.31 4.05 12.03
CA GLY A 119 -3.46 3.12 12.77
C GLY A 119 -3.68 3.16 14.28
N ALA A 120 -2.75 2.59 15.05
CA ALA A 120 -2.90 2.43 16.50
C ALA A 120 -1.55 2.38 17.24
N ALA A 121 -1.59 2.49 18.57
CA ALA A 121 -0.44 2.39 19.47
C ALA A 121 0.00 0.92 19.69
N THR A 122 0.30 0.20 18.62
CA THR A 122 0.85 -1.17 18.65
C THR A 122 1.69 -1.42 17.41
N ALA A 123 2.77 -2.18 17.55
CA ALA A 123 3.61 -2.66 16.45
C ALA A 123 3.16 -4.03 15.92
N ASP A 124 2.23 -4.72 16.59
CA ASP A 124 1.69 -5.99 16.11
C ASP A 124 0.62 -5.72 15.04
N TYR A 125 1.04 -5.44 13.81
CA TYR A 125 0.18 -5.07 12.70
C TYR A 125 0.58 -5.79 11.41
N TYR A 126 -0.39 -6.05 10.51
CA TYR A 126 -0.09 -6.59 9.18
C TYR A 126 0.43 -5.48 8.27
N ALA A 127 1.67 -5.06 8.51
CA ALA A 127 2.33 -4.04 7.71
C ALA A 127 2.88 -4.68 6.42
N LEU A 128 2.00 -4.99 5.47
CA LEU A 128 2.36 -5.58 4.17
C LEU A 128 3.48 -4.78 3.49
N THR A 129 4.51 -5.47 3.01
CA THR A 129 5.68 -4.85 2.35
C THR A 129 5.93 -5.37 0.93
N HIS A 130 5.21 -6.38 0.47
CA HIS A 130 5.43 -7.08 -0.80
C HIS A 130 4.59 -6.52 -1.97
N TRP A 131 4.29 -5.21 -1.93
CA TRP A 131 3.49 -4.51 -2.94
C TRP A 131 3.97 -4.72 -4.38
N ALA A 132 5.27 -4.94 -4.58
CA ALA A 132 5.89 -5.18 -5.87
C ALA A 132 5.26 -6.34 -6.66
N TYR A 133 4.59 -7.29 -5.98
CA TYR A 133 3.92 -8.42 -6.62
C TYR A 133 2.39 -8.26 -6.72
N LEU A 134 1.79 -7.32 -6.00
CA LEU A 134 0.34 -7.09 -6.04
C LEU A 134 -0.03 -6.23 -7.25
N ASP A 135 -1.12 -6.58 -7.91
CA ASP A 135 -1.77 -5.78 -8.95
C ASP A 135 -3.06 -5.13 -8.44
N GLU A 136 -3.68 -5.67 -7.39
CA GLU A 136 -4.91 -5.13 -6.79
C GLU A 136 -5.05 -5.59 -5.34
N LEU A 137 -5.45 -4.68 -4.46
CA LEU A 137 -5.76 -4.97 -3.06
C LEU A 137 -7.27 -4.81 -2.85
N VAL A 138 -7.89 -5.74 -2.13
CA VAL A 138 -9.26 -5.59 -1.61
C VAL A 138 -9.16 -5.45 -0.11
N PHE A 139 -9.68 -4.33 0.41
CA PHE A 139 -9.80 -4.08 1.84
C PHE A 139 -10.96 -4.92 2.38
N TRP A 140 -10.64 -6.13 2.82
CA TRP A 140 -11.61 -7.15 3.17
C TRP A 140 -12.21 -6.89 4.55
N GLY A 141 -13.53 -7.10 4.64
CA GLY A 141 -14.31 -6.97 5.84
C GLY A 141 -15.80 -6.87 5.51
N GLY A 142 -16.61 -6.53 6.49
CA GLY A 142 -18.06 -6.56 6.39
C GLY A 142 -18.63 -7.80 7.08
N SER A 143 -19.73 -7.60 7.81
CA SER A 143 -20.46 -8.66 8.48
C SER A 143 -21.92 -8.25 8.70
N ALA A 144 -22.82 -9.23 8.83
CA ALA A 144 -24.25 -8.95 9.02
C ALA A 144 -24.55 -8.13 10.29
N GLY A 145 -23.69 -8.21 11.32
CA GLY A 145 -23.87 -7.51 12.59
C GLY A 145 -23.24 -6.12 12.65
N GLU A 146 -22.25 -5.84 11.80
CA GLU A 146 -21.52 -4.57 11.81
C GLU A 146 -21.96 -3.64 10.66
N GLY A 147 -21.83 -4.13 9.42
CA GLY A 147 -22.03 -3.38 8.18
C GLY A 147 -21.56 -4.18 6.98
N LEU A 148 -22.15 -3.93 5.80
CA LEU A 148 -21.98 -4.75 4.60
C LEU A 148 -21.08 -4.10 3.56
N ILE A 149 -20.98 -2.78 3.60
CA ILE A 149 -20.23 -1.96 2.66
C ILE A 149 -19.12 -1.32 3.46
N LEU A 150 -17.87 -1.62 3.16
CA LEU A 150 -16.69 -1.15 3.91
C LEU A 150 -15.75 -0.40 2.97
N ALA A 151 -15.52 0.88 3.27
CA ALA A 151 -14.49 1.67 2.60
C ALA A 151 -13.12 1.42 3.26
N PRO A 152 -12.02 1.37 2.48
CA PRO A 152 -10.68 1.32 3.05
C PRO A 152 -10.37 2.60 3.84
N ASN A 153 -9.55 2.47 4.87
CA ASN A 153 -8.99 3.63 5.56
C ASN A 153 -7.80 4.22 4.79
N ALA A 154 -7.55 5.51 4.97
CA ALA A 154 -6.52 6.24 4.23
C ALA A 154 -5.11 5.63 4.31
N PRO A 155 -4.60 5.15 5.47
CA PRO A 155 -3.23 4.63 5.56
C PRO A 155 -2.97 3.46 4.61
N ILE A 156 -3.95 2.59 4.39
CA ILE A 156 -3.81 1.46 3.47
C ILE A 156 -3.79 1.93 2.03
N VAL A 157 -4.71 2.83 1.66
CA VAL A 157 -4.76 3.42 0.32
C VAL A 157 -3.47 4.20 0.02
N ASP A 158 -3.00 5.01 0.96
CA ASP A 158 -1.78 5.80 0.83
C ASP A 158 -0.55 4.92 0.58
N ALA A 159 -0.41 3.83 1.34
CA ALA A 159 0.68 2.88 1.19
C ALA A 159 0.60 2.16 -0.16
N ALA A 160 -0.57 1.64 -0.52
CA ALA A 160 -0.78 0.93 -1.78
C ALA A 160 -0.52 1.86 -2.98
N HIS A 161 -1.04 3.09 -2.94
CA HIS A 161 -0.86 4.11 -3.98
C HIS A 161 0.59 4.52 -4.15
N ARG A 162 1.36 4.69 -3.07
CA ARG A 162 2.81 4.93 -3.14
C ARG A 162 3.57 3.84 -3.90
N HIS A 163 3.03 2.62 -3.86
CA HIS A 163 3.52 1.43 -4.58
C HIS A 163 2.78 1.13 -5.89
N GLY A 164 1.82 1.98 -6.28
CA GLY A 164 1.04 1.88 -7.51
C GLY A 164 0.05 0.72 -7.54
N VAL A 165 -0.41 0.28 -6.38
CA VAL A 165 -1.42 -0.79 -6.24
C VAL A 165 -2.78 -0.13 -5.98
N PRO A 166 -3.79 -0.35 -6.84
CA PRO A 166 -5.14 0.10 -6.58
C PRO A 166 -5.80 -0.68 -5.44
N VAL A 167 -6.64 0.00 -4.65
CA VAL A 167 -7.36 -0.53 -3.50
C VAL A 167 -8.86 -0.47 -3.73
N LEU A 168 -9.52 -1.61 -3.61
CA LEU A 168 -10.98 -1.70 -3.64
C LEU A 168 -11.54 -1.78 -2.21
N GLY A 169 -12.64 -1.06 -1.97
CA GLY A 169 -13.53 -1.34 -0.84
C GLY A 169 -14.30 -2.64 -1.06
N ASN A 170 -15.03 -3.08 -0.04
CA ASN A 170 -15.79 -4.33 -0.09
C ASN A 170 -17.30 -4.10 0.05
N VAL A 171 -18.09 -4.73 -0.80
CA VAL A 171 -19.54 -4.89 -0.66
C VAL A 171 -19.82 -6.36 -0.45
N PHE A 172 -20.04 -6.76 0.80
CA PHE A 172 -20.29 -8.14 1.18
C PHE A 172 -21.74 -8.34 1.59
N LEU A 173 -22.49 -9.09 0.78
CA LEU A 173 -23.84 -9.56 1.09
C LEU A 173 -23.72 -10.98 1.67
N PRO A 174 -23.79 -11.17 3.00
CA PRO A 174 -23.35 -12.40 3.63
C PRO A 174 -24.24 -13.60 3.31
N PRO A 175 -23.74 -14.83 3.45
CA PRO A 175 -24.59 -16.02 3.45
C PRO A 175 -25.67 -15.95 4.54
N VAL A 176 -26.83 -16.55 4.28
CA VAL A 176 -27.94 -16.62 5.26
C VAL A 176 -27.50 -17.26 6.58
N ALA A 177 -26.61 -18.26 6.52
CA ALA A 177 -26.06 -18.93 7.69
C ALA A 177 -25.26 -17.99 8.62
N TYR A 178 -24.79 -16.86 8.10
CA TYR A 178 -24.06 -15.82 8.86
C TYR A 178 -24.89 -14.53 9.01
N GLY A 179 -26.22 -14.65 8.98
CA GLY A 179 -27.14 -13.54 9.21
C GLY A 179 -27.46 -12.69 7.97
N GLY A 180 -27.05 -13.15 6.77
CA GLY A 180 -27.39 -12.49 5.51
C GLY A 180 -28.90 -12.38 5.28
N GLN A 181 -29.36 -11.18 4.92
CA GLN A 181 -30.77 -10.91 4.61
C GLN A 181 -30.94 -10.48 3.17
N LEU A 182 -31.80 -11.18 2.43
CA LEU A 182 -32.04 -10.89 1.01
C LEU A 182 -32.58 -9.48 0.77
N GLN A 183 -33.18 -8.85 1.79
CA GLN A 183 -33.62 -7.46 1.74
C GLN A 183 -32.44 -6.52 1.45
N TRP A 184 -31.25 -6.76 2.02
CA TRP A 184 -30.09 -5.90 1.75
C TRP A 184 -29.63 -5.98 0.30
N THR A 185 -29.72 -7.15 -0.34
CA THR A 185 -29.48 -7.28 -1.78
C THR A 185 -30.49 -6.47 -2.59
N ARG A 186 -31.77 -6.49 -2.20
CA ARG A 186 -32.83 -5.71 -2.86
C ARG A 186 -32.63 -4.20 -2.70
N ASP A 187 -32.25 -3.76 -1.51
CA ASP A 187 -31.94 -2.36 -1.23
C ASP A 187 -30.75 -1.89 -2.07
N LEU A 188 -29.72 -2.73 -2.21
CA LEU A 188 -28.52 -2.42 -2.99
C LEU A 188 -28.86 -2.12 -4.46
N VAL A 189 -29.73 -2.95 -5.04
CA VAL A 189 -30.10 -2.89 -6.46
C VAL A 189 -31.42 -2.14 -6.70
N GLN A 190 -31.91 -1.39 -5.71
CA GLN A 190 -33.15 -0.64 -5.86
C GLN A 190 -33.01 0.43 -6.94
N LYS A 191 -33.98 0.46 -7.88
CA LYS A 191 -34.09 1.50 -8.90
C LYS A 191 -34.85 2.71 -8.37
N ASP A 192 -34.49 3.90 -8.84
CA ASP A 192 -35.33 5.09 -8.69
C ASP A 192 -36.45 5.15 -9.75
N SER A 193 -37.25 6.22 -9.73
CA SER A 193 -38.35 6.42 -10.67
C SER A 193 -37.90 6.60 -12.13
N THR A 194 -36.62 6.85 -12.36
CA THR A 194 -36.01 7.01 -13.69
C THR A 194 -35.31 5.74 -14.19
N GLY A 195 -35.27 4.69 -13.36
CA GLY A 195 -34.68 3.40 -13.70
C GLY A 195 -33.18 3.29 -13.40
N HIS A 196 -32.58 4.30 -12.78
CA HIS A 196 -31.18 4.30 -12.34
C HIS A 196 -31.00 3.62 -10.99
N TYR A 197 -29.77 3.23 -10.66
CA TYR A 197 -29.39 2.56 -9.41
C TYR A 197 -28.66 3.54 -8.47
N PRO A 198 -29.37 4.23 -7.54
CA PRO A 198 -28.78 5.35 -6.78
C PRO A 198 -27.58 4.94 -5.92
N LEU A 199 -27.55 3.70 -5.41
CA LEU A 199 -26.42 3.23 -4.61
C LEU A 199 -25.18 2.93 -5.47
N ALA A 200 -25.31 2.68 -6.77
CA ALA A 200 -24.15 2.61 -7.66
C ALA A 200 -23.46 3.99 -7.73
N ALA A 201 -24.23 5.06 -7.95
CA ALA A 201 -23.72 6.43 -7.91
C ALA A 201 -23.14 6.80 -6.53
N ARG A 202 -23.75 6.31 -5.45
CA ARG A 202 -23.27 6.56 -4.08
C ARG A 202 -21.93 5.89 -3.80
N LEU A 203 -21.74 4.65 -4.24
CA LEU A 203 -20.46 3.93 -4.13
C LEU A 203 -19.33 4.65 -4.90
N VAL A 204 -19.63 5.19 -6.09
CA VAL A 204 -18.68 6.03 -6.86
C VAL A 204 -18.35 7.31 -6.10
N ALA A 205 -19.35 7.97 -5.51
CA ALA A 205 -19.13 9.19 -4.73
C ALA A 205 -18.29 8.95 -3.47
N VAL A 206 -18.47 7.83 -2.77
CA VAL A 206 -17.63 7.43 -1.63
C VAL A 206 -16.18 7.22 -2.08
N ALA A 207 -15.97 6.41 -3.12
CA ALA A 207 -14.63 6.11 -3.64
C ALA A 207 -13.89 7.39 -4.07
N ALA A 208 -14.58 8.30 -4.77
CA ALA A 208 -14.01 9.58 -5.17
C ALA A 208 -13.69 10.51 -3.98
N ALA A 209 -14.55 10.56 -2.96
CA ALA A 209 -14.33 11.41 -1.78
C ALA A 209 -13.21 10.88 -0.87
N TYR A 210 -13.08 9.56 -0.74
CA TYR A 210 -12.07 8.91 0.08
C TYR A 210 -10.75 8.67 -0.67
N GLY A 211 -10.77 8.72 -2.01
CA GLY A 211 -9.60 8.58 -2.85
C GLY A 211 -9.12 7.15 -3.06
N PHE A 212 -10.03 6.16 -3.12
CA PHE A 212 -9.69 4.75 -3.45
C PHE A 212 -10.33 4.31 -4.77
N ASP A 213 -9.95 3.14 -5.28
CA ASP A 213 -10.06 2.80 -6.71
C ASP A 213 -11.26 1.94 -7.10
N GLY A 214 -12.26 1.79 -6.22
CA GLY A 214 -13.53 1.12 -6.55
C GLY A 214 -13.90 -0.02 -5.61
N TRP A 215 -14.59 -1.04 -6.11
CA TRP A 215 -15.34 -1.97 -5.24
C TRP A 215 -15.26 -3.44 -5.66
N PHE A 216 -15.03 -4.30 -4.67
CA PHE A 216 -15.23 -5.74 -4.76
C PHE A 216 -16.67 -6.07 -4.34
N ILE A 217 -17.42 -6.76 -5.21
CA ILE A 217 -18.82 -7.10 -5.00
C ILE A 217 -18.94 -8.60 -4.74
N ASN A 218 -19.30 -8.95 -3.50
CA ASN A 218 -19.51 -10.32 -3.07
C ASN A 218 -20.97 -10.58 -2.68
N ALA A 219 -21.72 -11.24 -3.57
CA ALA A 219 -23.15 -11.50 -3.42
C ALA A 219 -23.47 -12.94 -2.98
N GLU A 220 -23.37 -13.26 -1.68
CA GLU A 220 -23.56 -14.63 -1.16
C GLU A 220 -24.91 -14.88 -0.47
N THR A 221 -25.79 -13.87 -0.42
CA THR A 221 -27.11 -14.04 0.19
C THR A 221 -28.04 -14.85 -0.72
N SER A 222 -28.34 -16.09 -0.31
CA SER A 222 -29.26 -17.00 -1.01
C SER A 222 -30.73 -16.54 -0.95
N GLY A 223 -31.57 -17.12 -1.82
CA GLY A 223 -33.01 -16.86 -1.90
C GLY A 223 -33.43 -15.89 -3.01
N GLY A 224 -32.47 -15.43 -3.83
CA GLY A 224 -32.72 -14.63 -5.02
C GLY A 224 -33.41 -15.40 -6.15
N ASN A 225 -33.84 -14.66 -7.17
CA ASN A 225 -34.46 -15.18 -8.39
C ASN A 225 -33.91 -14.42 -9.62
N SER A 226 -34.34 -14.80 -10.82
CA SER A 226 -33.85 -14.22 -12.07
C SER A 226 -34.13 -12.71 -12.20
N ALA A 227 -35.21 -12.21 -11.59
CA ALA A 227 -35.50 -10.78 -11.55
C ALA A 227 -34.44 -10.04 -10.71
N LEU A 228 -34.13 -10.54 -9.51
CA LEU A 228 -33.09 -9.96 -8.67
C LEU A 228 -31.70 -10.05 -9.33
N ALA A 229 -31.40 -11.14 -10.05
CA ALA A 229 -30.17 -11.26 -10.82
C ALA A 229 -30.09 -10.23 -11.96
N THR A 230 -31.21 -9.96 -12.62
CA THR A 230 -31.32 -8.91 -13.65
C THR A 230 -31.08 -7.53 -13.04
N ASP A 231 -31.63 -7.27 -11.86
CA ASP A 231 -31.42 -6.00 -11.16
C ASP A 231 -29.97 -5.84 -10.70
N MET A 232 -29.34 -6.89 -10.16
CA MET A 232 -27.91 -6.87 -9.83
C MET A 232 -27.03 -6.65 -11.06
N LEU A 233 -27.36 -7.27 -12.20
CA LEU A 233 -26.63 -7.03 -13.44
C LEU A 233 -26.73 -5.57 -13.88
N GLY A 234 -27.91 -4.96 -13.81
CA GLY A 234 -28.07 -3.55 -14.14
C GLY A 234 -27.30 -2.65 -13.16
N PHE A 235 -27.33 -2.97 -11.86
CA PHE A 235 -26.52 -2.27 -10.85
C PHE A 235 -25.02 -2.36 -11.15
N MET A 236 -24.50 -3.54 -11.48
CA MET A 236 -23.10 -3.75 -11.85
C MET A 236 -22.71 -2.95 -13.09
N ASN A 237 -23.56 -2.94 -14.12
CA ASN A 237 -23.32 -2.15 -15.33
C ASN A 237 -23.29 -0.64 -15.04
N GLU A 238 -24.22 -0.14 -14.23
CA GLU A 238 -24.26 1.26 -13.84
C GLU A 238 -23.05 1.64 -12.98
N LEU A 239 -22.70 0.82 -11.99
CA LEU A 239 -21.51 1.02 -11.14
C LEU A 239 -20.23 1.04 -11.97
N LYS A 240 -20.05 0.10 -12.90
CA LYS A 240 -18.89 0.07 -13.80
C LYS A 240 -18.86 1.29 -14.72
N THR A 241 -20.00 1.68 -15.29
CA THR A 241 -20.08 2.82 -16.21
C THR A 241 -19.75 4.14 -15.51
N LEU A 242 -20.39 4.39 -14.36
CA LEU A 242 -20.13 5.59 -13.55
C LEU A 242 -18.70 5.58 -12.98
N GLY A 243 -18.22 4.42 -12.53
CA GLY A 243 -16.89 4.25 -11.97
C GLY A 243 -15.78 4.46 -12.99
N THR A 244 -15.91 3.91 -14.21
CA THR A 244 -14.92 4.08 -15.28
C THR A 244 -14.67 5.55 -15.61
N ALA A 245 -15.72 6.39 -15.58
CA ALA A 245 -15.60 7.83 -15.82
C ALA A 245 -14.76 8.55 -14.74
N GLN A 246 -14.57 7.93 -13.57
CA GLN A 246 -13.76 8.40 -12.45
C GLN A 246 -12.46 7.57 -12.28
N GLY A 247 -12.16 6.66 -13.21
CA GLY A 247 -11.00 5.76 -13.10
C GLY A 247 -11.15 4.61 -12.10
N LEU A 248 -12.37 4.37 -11.59
CA LEU A 248 -12.66 3.30 -10.63
C LEU A 248 -12.85 1.95 -11.32
N ARG A 249 -12.67 0.88 -10.53
CA ARG A 249 -12.71 -0.51 -10.96
C ARG A 249 -13.72 -1.32 -10.15
N VAL A 250 -14.31 -2.34 -10.76
CA VAL A 250 -15.27 -3.24 -10.14
C VAL A 250 -14.81 -4.69 -10.30
N THR A 251 -14.72 -5.40 -9.19
CA THR A 251 -14.43 -6.85 -9.18
C THR A 251 -15.65 -7.62 -8.70
N TRP A 252 -16.05 -8.65 -9.46
CA TRP A 252 -17.17 -9.53 -9.11
C TRP A 252 -16.68 -10.85 -8.51
N TYR A 253 -17.26 -11.31 -7.41
CA TYR A 253 -16.99 -12.65 -6.88
C TYR A 253 -17.92 -13.70 -7.51
N ASP A 254 -17.37 -14.86 -7.88
CA ASP A 254 -18.11 -16.01 -8.44
C ASP A 254 -19.07 -16.63 -7.40
N SER A 255 -20.23 -16.01 -7.18
CA SER A 255 -21.26 -16.47 -6.23
C SER A 255 -22.67 -16.48 -6.83
N MET A 256 -23.34 -15.32 -6.94
CA MET A 256 -24.69 -15.24 -7.50
C MET A 256 -24.68 -15.51 -9.01
N THR A 257 -25.55 -16.40 -9.47
CA THR A 257 -25.69 -16.76 -10.89
C THR A 257 -26.76 -15.93 -11.59
N VAL A 258 -26.86 -16.03 -12.92
CA VAL A 258 -27.92 -15.41 -13.73
C VAL A 258 -29.34 -15.87 -13.33
N SER A 259 -29.46 -16.98 -12.61
CA SER A 259 -30.74 -17.45 -12.05
C SER A 259 -31.13 -16.74 -10.74
N GLY A 260 -30.21 -15.98 -10.13
CA GLY A 260 -30.35 -15.37 -8.80
C GLY A 260 -30.05 -16.31 -7.64
N SER A 261 -29.79 -17.59 -7.91
CA SER A 261 -29.27 -18.51 -6.90
C SER A 261 -27.77 -18.26 -6.66
N VAL A 262 -27.35 -18.43 -5.41
CA VAL A 262 -25.92 -18.44 -5.05
C VAL A 262 -25.39 -19.84 -5.30
N SER A 263 -24.54 -19.95 -6.31
CA SER A 263 -23.89 -21.19 -6.71
C SER A 263 -22.54 -20.82 -7.32
N TRP A 264 -21.49 -21.01 -6.54
CA TRP A 264 -20.14 -20.75 -6.99
C TRP A 264 -19.69 -21.82 -7.99
N GLN A 265 -19.15 -21.38 -9.11
CA GLN A 265 -18.87 -22.26 -10.23
C GLN A 265 -17.44 -22.82 -10.21
N GLY A 266 -16.51 -22.15 -9.50
CA GLY A 266 -15.08 -22.43 -9.64
C GLY A 266 -14.60 -22.25 -11.09
N ALA A 267 -15.30 -21.40 -11.85
CA ALA A 267 -15.11 -21.22 -13.28
C ALA A 267 -15.83 -19.97 -13.80
N LEU A 268 -15.33 -19.39 -14.90
CA LEU A 268 -16.12 -18.52 -15.76
C LEU A 268 -16.94 -19.38 -16.74
N ASN A 269 -18.28 -19.31 -16.68
CA ASN A 269 -19.16 -20.09 -17.55
C ASN A 269 -20.50 -19.37 -17.82
N ASN A 270 -21.47 -20.05 -18.44
CA ASN A 270 -22.77 -19.46 -18.80
C ASN A 270 -23.61 -18.98 -17.59
N GLN A 271 -23.32 -19.45 -16.37
CA GLN A 271 -24.04 -19.05 -15.17
C GLN A 271 -23.58 -17.70 -14.61
N ASN A 272 -22.36 -17.25 -14.92
CA ASN A 272 -21.78 -16.04 -14.33
C ASN A 272 -21.05 -15.11 -15.31
N LYS A 273 -20.83 -15.52 -16.58
CA LYS A 273 -20.09 -14.72 -17.57
C LYS A 273 -20.67 -13.33 -17.82
N THR A 274 -21.98 -13.19 -17.68
CA THR A 274 -22.68 -11.90 -17.79
C THR A 274 -22.21 -10.91 -16.72
N PHE A 275 -21.95 -11.36 -15.48
CA PHE A 275 -21.39 -10.51 -14.42
C PHE A 275 -19.92 -10.18 -14.70
N PHE A 276 -19.14 -11.12 -15.24
CA PHE A 276 -17.78 -10.84 -15.69
C PHE A 276 -17.73 -9.77 -16.80
N GLN A 277 -18.69 -9.75 -17.73
CA GLN A 277 -18.78 -8.68 -18.73
C GLN A 277 -19.12 -7.31 -18.10
N ALA A 278 -19.95 -7.32 -17.05
CA ALA A 278 -20.37 -6.15 -16.28
C ALA A 278 -19.35 -5.70 -15.22
N ALA A 279 -18.18 -6.34 -15.11
CA ALA A 279 -17.11 -6.01 -14.16
C ALA A 279 -15.76 -5.83 -14.88
N ASP A 280 -14.78 -5.24 -14.20
CA ASP A 280 -13.40 -5.12 -14.70
C ASP A 280 -12.60 -6.40 -14.44
N SER A 281 -12.98 -7.19 -13.46
CA SER A 281 -12.40 -8.51 -13.23
C SER A 281 -13.35 -9.41 -12.46
N MET A 282 -13.03 -10.70 -12.37
CA MET A 282 -13.79 -11.66 -11.57
C MET A 282 -12.85 -12.46 -10.68
N PHE A 283 -13.18 -12.55 -9.39
CA PHE A 283 -12.58 -13.51 -8.49
C PHE A 283 -13.34 -14.84 -8.59
N VAL A 284 -12.63 -15.87 -9.05
CA VAL A 284 -13.16 -17.22 -9.25
C VAL A 284 -13.06 -17.97 -7.93
N ASP A 285 -14.17 -18.55 -7.49
CA ASP A 285 -14.28 -19.30 -6.23
C ASP A 285 -13.27 -20.45 -6.15
N PHE A 286 -12.89 -20.81 -4.92
CA PHE A 286 -11.85 -21.79 -4.58
C PHE A 286 -12.07 -23.21 -5.16
N ARG A 287 -13.30 -23.59 -5.56
CA ARG A 287 -13.63 -24.93 -6.11
C ARG A 287 -13.25 -25.13 -7.58
N TRP A 288 -12.25 -24.42 -8.06
CA TRP A 288 -11.75 -24.58 -9.42
C TRP A 288 -10.95 -25.89 -9.57
N SER A 289 -10.77 -26.31 -10.82
CA SER A 289 -9.89 -27.39 -11.23
C SER A 289 -9.05 -26.96 -12.44
N GLN A 290 -8.05 -27.75 -12.80
CA GLN A 290 -7.22 -27.47 -13.98
C GLN A 290 -8.06 -27.34 -15.27
N SER A 291 -9.08 -28.18 -15.44
CA SER A 291 -9.96 -28.11 -16.61
C SER A 291 -10.93 -26.93 -16.56
N SER A 292 -11.42 -26.58 -15.36
CA SER A 292 -12.33 -25.44 -15.20
C SER A 292 -11.62 -24.12 -15.46
N LEU A 293 -10.38 -23.93 -14.98
CA LEU A 293 -9.59 -22.72 -15.26
C LEU A 293 -9.19 -22.62 -16.73
N ALA A 294 -8.79 -23.71 -17.37
CA ALA A 294 -8.51 -23.72 -18.81
C ALA A 294 -9.75 -23.34 -19.65
N SER A 295 -10.92 -23.86 -19.27
CA SER A 295 -12.20 -23.51 -19.90
C SER A 295 -12.59 -22.05 -19.63
N SER A 296 -12.29 -21.54 -18.45
CA SER A 296 -12.51 -20.15 -18.05
C SER A 296 -11.65 -19.19 -18.89
N ALA A 297 -10.36 -19.52 -19.05
CA ALA A 297 -9.45 -18.75 -19.90
C ALA A 297 -9.92 -18.71 -21.37
N THR A 298 -10.37 -19.85 -21.89
CA THR A 298 -10.96 -19.95 -23.23
C THR A 298 -12.22 -19.09 -23.36
N THR A 299 -13.09 -19.14 -22.35
CA THR A 299 -14.33 -18.34 -22.31
C THR A 299 -14.02 -16.85 -22.26
N ALA A 300 -13.04 -16.41 -21.45
CA ALA A 300 -12.60 -15.01 -21.41
C ALA A 300 -12.11 -14.54 -22.80
N GLN A 301 -11.29 -15.35 -23.47
CA GLN A 301 -10.80 -15.05 -24.83
C GLN A 301 -11.94 -14.96 -25.85
N GLN A 302 -12.93 -15.85 -25.79
CA GLN A 302 -14.13 -15.80 -26.64
C GLN A 302 -14.96 -14.54 -26.41
N LEU A 303 -14.92 -13.97 -25.20
CA LEU A 303 -15.54 -12.68 -24.86
C LEU A 303 -14.67 -11.48 -25.25
N GLY A 304 -13.51 -11.69 -25.88
CA GLY A 304 -12.56 -10.63 -26.21
C GLY A 304 -11.84 -10.04 -25.00
N ARG A 305 -11.82 -10.78 -23.88
CA ARG A 305 -11.25 -10.38 -22.60
C ARG A 305 -9.99 -11.15 -22.27
N SER A 306 -9.13 -10.56 -21.45
CA SER A 306 -7.90 -11.22 -21.02
C SER A 306 -8.22 -12.30 -19.99
N PRO A 307 -7.66 -13.52 -20.10
CA PRO A 307 -7.83 -14.52 -19.06
C PRO A 307 -7.15 -14.12 -17.73
N TYR A 308 -6.26 -13.11 -17.75
CA TYR A 308 -5.64 -12.54 -16.56
C TYR A 308 -6.53 -11.54 -15.81
N GLU A 309 -7.75 -11.31 -16.28
CA GLU A 309 -8.82 -10.59 -15.55
C GLU A 309 -9.65 -11.56 -14.67
N LEU A 310 -9.25 -12.84 -14.61
CA LEU A 310 -9.80 -13.84 -13.71
C LEU A 310 -8.80 -14.14 -12.59
N TRP A 311 -9.18 -13.90 -11.34
CA TRP A 311 -8.39 -14.23 -10.16
C TRP A 311 -8.80 -15.61 -9.65
N ALA A 312 -8.00 -16.65 -9.91
CA ALA A 312 -8.26 -17.97 -9.35
C ALA A 312 -8.02 -17.92 -7.83
N GLY A 313 -9.09 -18.12 -7.05
CA GLY A 313 -9.06 -18.01 -5.61
C GLY A 313 -8.16 -19.04 -4.96
N VAL A 314 -7.26 -18.58 -4.10
CA VAL A 314 -6.41 -19.41 -3.24
C VAL A 314 -6.72 -19.03 -1.81
N ASP A 315 -7.37 -19.94 -1.09
CA ASP A 315 -7.66 -19.78 0.33
C ASP A 315 -6.39 -20.07 1.13
N VAL A 316 -5.86 -19.02 1.78
CA VAL A 316 -4.69 -19.11 2.65
C VAL A 316 -5.01 -18.82 4.11
N GLU A 317 -6.30 -18.61 4.45
CA GLU A 317 -6.72 -18.12 5.78
C GLU A 317 -6.29 -19.08 6.90
N ALA A 318 -6.49 -20.39 6.69
CA ALA A 318 -6.15 -21.41 7.69
C ALA A 318 -4.73 -21.96 7.52
N GLY A 319 -4.32 -22.19 6.27
CA GLY A 319 -3.14 -22.99 5.95
C GLY A 319 -1.93 -22.21 5.47
N GLY A 320 -2.08 -20.96 5.04
CA GLY A 320 -0.98 -20.16 4.51
C GLY A 320 -0.15 -20.87 3.45
N THR A 321 1.17 -20.86 3.65
CA THR A 321 2.13 -21.59 2.81
C THR A 321 1.96 -23.12 2.84
N GLY A 322 1.18 -23.66 3.77
CA GLY A 322 0.81 -25.06 3.86
C GLY A 322 -0.43 -25.44 3.05
N ALA A 323 -1.12 -24.49 2.41
CA ALA A 323 -2.27 -24.79 1.56
C ALA A 323 -1.87 -25.67 0.36
N SER A 324 -2.68 -26.69 0.07
CA SER A 324 -2.47 -27.56 -1.09
C SER A 324 -3.08 -26.93 -2.33
N VAL A 325 -2.23 -26.43 -3.23
CA VAL A 325 -2.64 -25.70 -4.43
C VAL A 325 -2.07 -26.37 -5.67
N ASN A 326 -2.93 -26.66 -6.66
CA ASN A 326 -2.46 -27.09 -7.97
C ASN A 326 -1.96 -25.88 -8.78
N TRP A 327 -0.73 -25.44 -8.52
CA TRP A 327 -0.15 -24.25 -9.14
C TRP A 327 -0.10 -24.31 -10.67
N ASP A 328 0.07 -25.49 -11.26
CA ASP A 328 0.13 -25.65 -12.71
C ASP A 328 -1.24 -25.48 -13.40
N ALA A 329 -2.33 -25.47 -12.63
CA ALA A 329 -3.65 -25.06 -13.12
C ALA A 329 -3.77 -23.54 -13.34
N ILE A 330 -2.98 -22.73 -12.61
CA ILE A 330 -3.05 -21.26 -12.65
C ILE A 330 -1.83 -20.68 -13.37
N VAL A 331 -0.63 -20.98 -12.87
CA VAL A 331 0.65 -20.40 -13.27
C VAL A 331 1.68 -21.50 -13.61
N PRO A 332 1.45 -22.32 -14.65
CA PRO A 332 2.36 -23.39 -15.03
C PRO A 332 3.75 -22.87 -15.42
N SER A 333 4.80 -23.55 -14.97
CA SER A 333 6.19 -23.14 -15.18
C SER A 333 6.67 -23.27 -16.64
N THR A 334 6.08 -24.19 -17.41
CA THR A 334 6.56 -24.57 -18.74
C THR A 334 5.82 -23.93 -19.92
N LYS A 335 4.68 -23.27 -19.67
CA LYS A 335 3.84 -22.62 -20.69
C LYS A 335 3.15 -21.39 -20.13
N ALA A 336 2.61 -20.51 -20.97
CA ALA A 336 1.89 -19.29 -20.56
C ALA A 336 0.91 -19.54 -19.38
N HIS A 337 0.82 -18.57 -18.46
CA HIS A 337 -0.12 -18.65 -17.35
C HIS A 337 -1.56 -18.78 -17.87
N VAL A 338 -2.41 -19.48 -17.12
CA VAL A 338 -3.80 -19.77 -17.47
C VAL A 338 -4.72 -18.63 -17.04
N THR A 339 -4.61 -18.19 -15.80
CA THR A 339 -5.37 -17.06 -15.21
C THR A 339 -4.46 -16.29 -14.23
N SER A 340 -5.01 -15.33 -13.51
CA SER A 340 -4.35 -14.62 -12.39
C SER A 340 -4.61 -15.32 -11.05
N LEU A 341 -3.93 -14.86 -9.99
CA LEU A 341 -4.01 -15.38 -8.63
C LEU A 341 -4.85 -14.45 -7.74
N GLY A 342 -5.75 -14.99 -6.93
CA GLY A 342 -6.48 -14.24 -5.90
C GLY A 342 -6.23 -14.82 -4.52
N PHE A 343 -5.40 -14.19 -3.69
CA PHE A 343 -5.16 -14.65 -2.32
C PHE A 343 -6.25 -14.16 -1.38
N TYR A 344 -6.95 -15.09 -0.74
CA TYR A 344 -7.92 -14.80 0.31
C TYR A 344 -7.25 -14.92 1.69
N ARG A 345 -7.17 -13.79 2.40
CA ARG A 345 -6.66 -13.64 3.78
C ARG A 345 -5.15 -13.90 3.99
N PRO A 346 -4.24 -13.30 3.18
CA PRO A 346 -2.81 -13.50 3.37
C PRO A 346 -2.25 -12.83 4.61
N GLU A 347 -3.03 -12.02 5.35
CA GLU A 347 -2.63 -11.60 6.70
C GLU A 347 -2.47 -12.77 7.68
N TRP A 348 -2.80 -14.00 7.26
CA TRP A 348 -2.33 -15.24 7.86
C TRP A 348 -0.84 -15.19 8.22
N THR A 349 0.03 -14.59 7.40
CA THR A 349 1.49 -14.51 7.65
C THR A 349 1.82 -13.85 8.99
N ARG A 350 0.96 -12.95 9.45
CA ARG A 350 0.97 -12.44 10.82
C ARG A 350 0.19 -13.36 11.75
N ASN A 351 -1.09 -13.60 11.45
CA ASN A 351 -2.07 -14.13 12.41
C ASN A 351 -1.79 -15.54 12.91
N HIS A 352 -1.11 -16.39 12.12
CA HIS A 352 -0.76 -17.75 12.53
C HIS A 352 0.35 -17.81 13.60
N LEU A 353 1.13 -16.75 13.75
CA LEU A 353 2.21 -16.67 14.73
C LEU A 353 1.64 -16.61 16.18
N PRO A 354 2.45 -16.90 17.20
CA PRO A 354 2.04 -16.71 18.59
C PRO A 354 1.68 -15.25 18.91
N ALA A 355 0.88 -15.02 19.96
CA ALA A 355 0.55 -13.67 20.40
C ALA A 355 1.77 -12.82 20.84
N SER A 356 2.89 -13.47 21.17
CA SER A 356 4.17 -12.83 21.50
C SER A 356 5.03 -12.48 20.27
N ARG A 357 4.48 -12.61 19.05
CA ARG A 357 5.17 -12.27 17.80
C ARG A 357 5.75 -10.86 17.84
N THR A 358 6.94 -10.72 17.27
CA THR A 358 7.57 -9.42 17.01
C THR A 358 7.27 -8.96 15.58
N PRO A 359 7.47 -7.67 15.26
CA PRO A 359 7.46 -7.20 13.88
C PRO A 359 8.42 -7.99 12.98
N GLY A 360 9.58 -8.39 13.49
CA GLY A 360 10.57 -9.21 12.77
C GLY A 360 10.04 -10.61 12.41
N ASP A 361 9.36 -11.28 13.35
CA ASP A 361 8.75 -12.59 13.10
C ASP A 361 7.71 -12.54 11.99
N PHE A 362 6.88 -11.48 11.98
CA PHE A 362 5.91 -11.22 10.92
C PHE A 362 6.60 -11.05 9.57
N HIS A 363 7.59 -10.15 9.44
CA HIS A 363 8.27 -9.91 8.16
C HIS A 363 9.00 -11.15 7.65
N ALA A 364 9.57 -11.98 8.54
CA ALA A 364 10.16 -13.26 8.15
C ALA A 364 9.12 -14.25 7.58
N ALA A 365 7.94 -14.35 8.20
CA ALA A 365 6.85 -15.16 7.68
C ALA A 365 6.29 -14.61 6.35
N ASP A 366 6.21 -13.29 6.21
CA ASP A 366 5.77 -12.64 4.98
C ASP A 366 6.78 -12.85 3.83
N ASP A 367 8.09 -12.73 4.10
CA ASP A 367 9.15 -13.04 3.12
C ASP A 367 9.04 -14.52 2.64
N LEU A 368 8.74 -15.47 3.52
CA LEU A 368 8.50 -16.87 3.12
C LEU A 368 7.28 -17.03 2.22
N PHE A 369 6.20 -16.30 2.47
CA PHE A 369 4.98 -16.36 1.68
C PHE A 369 5.18 -15.77 0.27
N TRP A 370 5.80 -14.59 0.18
CA TRP A 370 5.91 -13.81 -1.05
C TRP A 370 7.15 -14.12 -1.89
N THR A 371 8.31 -14.33 -1.24
CA THR A 371 9.58 -14.68 -1.91
C THR A 371 9.77 -16.19 -2.03
N GLY A 372 9.32 -16.96 -1.03
CA GLY A 372 9.49 -18.41 -0.98
C GLY A 372 10.69 -18.86 -0.13
N SER A 373 10.85 -20.18 0.01
CA SER A 373 11.80 -20.78 0.98
C SER A 373 13.28 -20.54 0.68
N SER A 374 13.65 -20.03 -0.50
CA SER A 374 15.02 -19.57 -0.77
C SER A 374 15.36 -18.26 -0.08
N LEU A 375 14.35 -17.44 0.26
CA LEU A 375 14.48 -16.06 0.73
C LEU A 375 15.34 -15.19 -0.21
N ASP A 376 15.43 -15.59 -1.47
CA ASP A 376 16.16 -14.91 -2.53
C ASP A 376 15.36 -15.08 -3.83
N PRO A 377 14.68 -14.02 -4.31
CA PRO A 377 13.86 -14.10 -5.51
C PRO A 377 14.69 -14.20 -6.79
N SER A 378 16.02 -14.02 -6.74
CA SER A 378 16.90 -14.28 -7.88
C SER A 378 17.29 -15.76 -8.03
N LYS A 379 17.14 -16.53 -6.96
CA LYS A 379 17.43 -17.96 -6.88
C LYS A 379 16.26 -18.71 -6.25
N PRO A 380 15.07 -18.69 -6.87
CA PRO A 380 13.88 -19.29 -6.29
C PRO A 380 14.04 -20.80 -6.09
N ASN A 381 13.50 -21.34 -4.99
CA ASN A 381 13.36 -22.78 -4.80
C ASN A 381 12.12 -23.30 -5.57
N THR A 382 12.32 -23.76 -6.80
CA THR A 382 11.23 -24.20 -7.68
C THR A 382 10.63 -25.57 -7.33
N SER A 383 11.21 -26.31 -6.38
CA SER A 383 10.70 -27.61 -5.92
C SER A 383 9.87 -27.52 -4.64
N ALA A 384 9.75 -26.33 -4.04
CA ALA A 384 8.90 -26.11 -2.88
C ALA A 384 7.42 -26.37 -3.23
N SER A 385 6.67 -26.95 -2.28
CA SER A 385 5.22 -27.15 -2.41
C SER A 385 4.47 -25.83 -2.55
N TRP A 386 4.89 -24.82 -1.78
CA TRP A 386 4.41 -23.45 -1.90
C TRP A 386 5.13 -22.74 -3.06
N ARG A 387 4.40 -22.41 -4.13
CA ARG A 387 4.94 -21.60 -5.23
C ARG A 387 4.68 -20.13 -4.92
N ALA A 388 5.67 -19.51 -4.29
CA ALA A 388 5.58 -18.10 -3.92
C ALA A 388 5.39 -17.18 -5.15
N PRO A 389 4.72 -16.03 -4.98
CA PRO A 389 4.56 -14.98 -5.98
C PRO A 389 5.82 -14.64 -6.78
N ALA A 390 6.97 -14.47 -6.11
CA ALA A 390 8.25 -14.15 -6.74
C ALA A 390 8.75 -15.22 -7.74
N VAL A 391 8.25 -16.45 -7.63
CA VAL A 391 8.58 -17.54 -8.56
C VAL A 391 7.81 -17.41 -9.87
N SER A 392 6.63 -16.79 -9.85
CA SER A 392 5.68 -16.83 -10.96
C SER A 392 5.51 -15.47 -11.65
N VAL A 393 5.44 -14.39 -10.88
CA VAL A 393 5.11 -13.05 -11.40
C VAL A 393 6.32 -12.12 -11.24
N ALA A 394 6.65 -11.38 -12.31
CA ALA A 394 7.74 -10.41 -12.26
C ALA A 394 7.42 -9.24 -11.31
N ASP A 395 8.41 -8.80 -10.55
CA ASP A 395 8.28 -7.66 -9.66
C ASP A 395 8.03 -6.33 -10.42
N ARG A 396 7.54 -5.34 -9.68
CA ARG A 396 7.29 -3.98 -10.17
C ARG A 396 7.98 -2.96 -9.27
N SER A 397 8.27 -1.80 -9.84
CA SER A 397 8.81 -0.65 -9.12
C SER A 397 8.06 0.64 -9.50
N THR A 398 7.97 1.56 -8.54
CA THR A 398 7.48 2.94 -8.70
C THR A 398 8.60 3.98 -8.65
N VAL A 399 9.86 3.55 -8.47
CA VAL A 399 11.00 4.47 -8.31
C VAL A 399 11.48 4.91 -9.69
N ALA A 400 10.85 5.96 -10.24
CA ALA A 400 11.06 6.43 -11.62
C ALA A 400 11.30 7.95 -11.75
N SER A 401 11.39 8.67 -10.64
CA SER A 401 11.58 10.13 -10.63
C SER A 401 12.41 10.57 -9.42
N LEU A 402 13.09 11.71 -9.57
CA LEU A 402 13.79 12.41 -8.49
C LEU A 402 12.88 13.51 -7.87
N PRO A 403 13.03 13.83 -6.58
CA PRO A 403 13.84 13.08 -5.62
C PRO A 403 13.23 11.72 -5.27
N PHE A 404 14.07 10.80 -4.81
CA PHE A 404 13.65 9.52 -4.23
C PHE A 404 14.38 9.32 -2.90
N ALA A 405 13.67 8.99 -1.83
CA ALA A 405 14.31 8.53 -0.61
C ALA A 405 13.52 7.46 0.13
N THR A 406 14.22 6.75 1.00
CA THR A 406 13.71 5.75 1.93
C THR A 406 14.51 5.81 3.22
N VAL A 407 13.85 5.62 4.35
CA VAL A 407 14.49 5.35 5.65
C VAL A 407 14.15 3.93 6.13
N PHE A 408 13.68 3.09 5.20
CA PHE A 408 13.26 1.71 5.45
C PHE A 408 12.13 1.60 6.49
N ASN A 409 11.30 2.64 6.60
CA ASN A 409 10.15 2.62 7.47
C ASN A 409 9.08 1.66 6.92
N THR A 410 8.84 0.58 7.65
CA THR A 410 7.85 -0.45 7.28
C THR A 410 6.41 -0.07 7.58
N GLY A 411 6.15 1.11 8.16
CA GLY A 411 4.81 1.59 8.52
C GLY A 411 4.36 1.16 9.93
N HIS A 412 5.25 0.57 10.70
CA HIS A 412 5.09 0.27 12.12
C HIS A 412 6.46 0.23 12.82
N GLY A 413 6.47 0.26 14.15
CA GLY A 413 7.70 0.22 14.92
C GLY A 413 7.48 0.07 16.41
N LEU A 414 8.49 -0.43 17.11
CA LEU A 414 8.50 -0.52 18.58
C LEU A 414 8.74 0.85 19.23
N LYS A 415 9.40 1.74 18.49
CA LYS A 415 9.70 3.13 18.85
C LYS A 415 9.61 4.00 17.60
N TRP A 416 9.65 5.31 17.78
CA TRP A 416 9.85 6.28 16.70
C TRP A 416 11.21 6.97 16.87
N TYR A 417 12.01 6.95 15.80
CA TYR A 417 13.35 7.52 15.75
C TYR A 417 13.39 8.76 14.85
N GLU A 418 14.23 9.72 15.22
CA GLU A 418 14.60 10.88 14.43
C GLU A 418 16.09 11.13 14.56
N ASP A 419 16.79 11.18 13.43
CA ASP A 419 18.25 11.36 13.38
C ASP A 419 19.02 10.38 14.28
N GLY A 420 18.53 9.14 14.37
CA GLY A 420 19.11 8.06 15.18
C GLY A 420 18.70 8.05 16.65
N GLU A 421 17.94 9.05 17.12
CA GLU A 421 17.50 9.18 18.51
C GLU A 421 16.02 8.82 18.66
N ALA A 422 15.66 8.08 19.71
CA ALA A 422 14.27 7.73 19.98
C ALA A 422 13.50 8.93 20.56
N THR A 423 12.55 9.48 19.80
CA THR A 423 11.68 10.59 20.23
C THR A 423 10.30 10.13 20.72
N SER A 424 10.03 8.83 20.61
CA SER A 424 8.95 8.13 21.32
C SER A 424 9.29 6.67 21.56
N ASP A 425 9.14 6.22 22.81
CA ASP A 425 9.27 4.81 23.20
C ASP A 425 7.96 4.00 23.04
N GLN A 426 6.91 4.60 22.45
CA GLN A 426 5.63 3.93 22.24
C GLN A 426 5.64 3.15 20.92
N ALA A 427 5.14 1.92 20.98
CA ALA A 427 4.89 1.12 19.79
C ALA A 427 3.76 1.74 18.96
N TRP A 428 3.84 1.63 17.64
CA TRP A 428 2.93 2.29 16.73
C TRP A 428 2.79 1.54 15.39
N ASN A 429 1.65 1.74 14.72
CA ASN A 429 1.47 1.45 13.31
C ASN A 429 0.70 2.59 12.63
N HIS A 430 1.10 2.91 11.41
CA HIS A 430 0.37 3.76 10.48
C HIS A 430 0.91 3.50 9.06
N LEU A 431 0.26 2.63 8.29
CA LEU A 431 0.81 2.16 7.01
C LEU A 431 1.05 3.28 5.98
N GLY A 432 0.29 4.38 6.06
CA GLY A 432 0.52 5.56 5.22
C GLY A 432 1.91 6.19 5.37
N LEU A 433 2.62 5.91 6.47
CA LEU A 433 4.01 6.34 6.68
C LEU A 433 5.04 5.41 6.05
N GLN A 434 4.63 4.23 5.57
CA GLN A 434 5.51 3.25 4.96
C GLN A 434 6.23 3.82 3.73
N ASP A 435 7.54 3.55 3.66
CA ASP A 435 8.38 3.93 2.54
C ASP A 435 8.15 3.05 1.31
N ARG A 436 8.70 3.47 0.17
CA ARG A 436 8.99 2.52 -0.90
C ARG A 436 10.13 1.62 -0.40
N LEU A 437 9.85 0.34 -0.22
CA LEU A 437 10.79 -0.65 0.30
C LEU A 437 11.43 -1.49 -0.82
N PRO A 438 12.56 -2.17 -0.57
CA PRO A 438 13.17 -3.07 -1.53
C PRO A 438 12.18 -4.14 -2.02
N SER A 439 11.98 -4.25 -3.34
CA SER A 439 11.05 -5.22 -3.93
C SER A 439 11.56 -6.65 -3.88
N ARG A 440 12.89 -6.84 -3.94
CA ARG A 440 13.56 -8.14 -4.07
C ARG A 440 14.24 -8.54 -2.76
N ARG A 441 13.47 -9.16 -1.87
CA ARG A 441 13.89 -9.46 -0.50
C ARG A 441 14.23 -10.95 -0.31
N TRP A 442 15.52 -11.33 -0.18
CA TRP A 442 16.73 -10.50 -0.37
C TRP A 442 17.67 -11.12 -1.39
N VAL A 443 17.97 -10.34 -2.43
CA VAL A 443 18.97 -10.70 -3.45
C VAL A 443 20.35 -10.30 -2.94
N VAL A 444 21.12 -11.32 -2.56
CA VAL A 444 22.49 -11.18 -2.06
C VAL A 444 23.46 -11.82 -3.05
N ARG A 445 24.40 -11.01 -3.57
CA ARG A 445 25.38 -11.41 -4.56
C ARG A 445 26.75 -11.52 -3.91
N THR A 446 27.20 -12.76 -3.72
CA THR A 446 28.51 -13.09 -3.16
C THR A 446 28.94 -14.46 -3.67
N SER A 447 30.26 -14.67 -3.78
CA SER A 447 30.85 -16.01 -3.96
C SER A 447 31.11 -16.72 -2.64
N GLY A 448 30.97 -16.00 -1.53
CA GLY A 448 31.18 -16.48 -0.17
C GLY A 448 29.89 -16.90 0.52
N GLN A 449 29.92 -16.89 1.85
CA GLN A 449 28.76 -17.14 2.70
C GLN A 449 27.73 -16.01 2.56
N ARG A 450 26.44 -16.39 2.51
CA ARG A 450 25.33 -15.44 2.47
C ARG A 450 25.03 -14.95 3.90
N PRO A 451 25.13 -13.64 4.19
CA PRO A 451 24.74 -13.11 5.49
C PRO A 451 23.21 -13.13 5.67
N ALA A 452 22.76 -12.94 6.91
CA ALA A 452 21.37 -12.60 7.19
C ALA A 452 21.11 -11.15 6.77
N VAL A 453 19.97 -10.92 6.11
CA VAL A 453 19.49 -9.59 5.74
C VAL A 453 18.02 -9.51 6.16
N THR A 454 17.68 -8.51 6.97
CA THR A 454 16.33 -8.33 7.51
C THR A 454 15.99 -6.86 7.66
N PHE A 455 14.70 -6.53 7.76
CA PHE A 455 14.32 -5.33 8.49
C PHE A 455 14.62 -5.55 9.98
N ASP A 456 15.06 -4.50 10.67
CA ASP A 456 15.34 -4.50 12.09
C ASP A 456 14.55 -3.40 12.79
N PHE A 457 14.08 -3.71 14.00
CA PHE A 457 13.19 -2.87 14.81
C PHE A 457 13.82 -2.48 16.15
N ALA A 458 15.08 -2.87 16.37
CA ALA A 458 15.81 -2.53 17.59
C ALA A 458 16.41 -1.12 17.52
N ASP A 459 16.68 -0.62 16.31
CA ASP A 459 17.19 0.72 16.09
C ASP A 459 16.90 1.21 14.66
N ALA A 460 16.76 2.53 14.47
CA ALA A 460 16.54 3.15 13.17
C ALA A 460 17.11 4.57 13.10
N TRP A 461 17.42 5.04 11.88
CA TRP A 461 17.78 6.44 11.65
C TRP A 461 16.55 7.35 11.76
N ARG A 462 15.45 6.95 11.13
CA ARG A 462 14.18 7.66 11.19
C ARG A 462 13.00 6.70 11.05
N GLY A 463 11.90 6.96 11.76
CA GLY A 463 10.72 6.12 11.71
C GLY A 463 10.82 4.92 12.65
N GLY A 464 10.43 3.73 12.20
CA GLY A 464 10.30 2.55 13.10
C GLY A 464 11.19 1.36 12.77
N SER A 465 11.99 1.42 11.71
CA SER A 465 12.80 0.29 11.24
C SER A 465 14.02 0.74 10.44
N SER A 466 15.06 -0.10 10.41
CA SER A 466 16.20 0.00 9.49
C SER A 466 16.41 -1.33 8.75
N LEU A 467 17.36 -1.38 7.82
CA LEU A 467 17.83 -2.63 7.22
C LEU A 467 19.10 -3.10 7.94
N LEU A 468 19.18 -4.38 8.28
CA LEU A 468 20.32 -4.99 8.95
C LEU A 468 20.95 -6.08 8.08
N VAL A 469 22.28 -6.03 7.94
CA VAL A 469 23.12 -7.13 7.45
C VAL A 469 23.92 -7.68 8.62
N ASP A 470 23.74 -8.95 8.93
CA ASP A 470 24.39 -9.63 10.06
C ASP A 470 25.01 -10.96 9.61
N GLY A 471 26.30 -11.14 9.89
CA GLY A 471 27.01 -12.39 9.67
C GLY A 471 28.43 -12.23 9.12
N ALA A 472 29.08 -13.36 8.87
CA ALA A 472 30.41 -13.40 8.26
C ALA A 472 30.35 -13.00 6.78
N LEU A 473 31.27 -12.12 6.37
CA LEU A 473 31.51 -11.78 4.96
C LEU A 473 32.93 -12.23 4.58
N ASP A 474 33.06 -13.46 4.09
CA ASP A 474 34.32 -14.05 3.62
C ASP A 474 34.65 -13.72 2.14
N ALA A 475 33.73 -13.02 1.47
CA ALA A 475 33.92 -12.42 0.16
C ALA A 475 33.11 -11.10 0.05
N PRO A 476 33.45 -10.21 -0.89
CA PRO A 476 32.64 -9.02 -1.17
C PRO A 476 31.18 -9.40 -1.43
N THR A 477 30.28 -8.76 -0.69
CA THR A 477 28.85 -9.09 -0.68
C THR A 477 28.06 -7.88 -1.12
N THR A 478 27.36 -7.99 -2.25
CA THR A 478 26.49 -6.92 -2.78
C THR A 478 25.04 -7.25 -2.50
N LEU A 479 24.33 -6.32 -1.87
CA LEU A 479 22.89 -6.34 -1.65
C LEU A 479 22.21 -5.48 -2.71
N ASP A 480 21.34 -6.08 -3.52
CA ASP A 480 20.46 -5.33 -4.42
C ASP A 480 19.36 -4.67 -3.58
N LEU A 481 19.17 -3.35 -3.72
CA LEU A 481 18.14 -2.62 -2.95
C LEU A 481 16.95 -2.23 -3.83
N TYR A 482 17.19 -1.50 -4.92
CA TYR A 482 16.11 -0.95 -5.74
C TYR A 482 16.37 -1.15 -7.22
N ALA A 483 15.35 -1.64 -7.93
CA ALA A 483 15.24 -1.45 -9.37
C ALA A 483 14.56 -0.10 -9.64
N THR A 484 15.17 0.73 -10.47
CA THR A 484 14.79 2.15 -10.62
C THR A 484 14.74 2.57 -12.09
N ARG A 485 14.22 3.76 -12.35
CA ARG A 485 14.34 4.50 -13.62
C ARG A 485 14.57 5.98 -13.33
N LEU A 486 15.62 6.30 -12.56
CA LEU A 486 15.89 7.67 -12.14
C LEU A 486 16.73 8.39 -13.20
N PRO A 487 16.23 9.46 -13.84
CA PRO A 487 17.02 10.22 -14.80
C PRO A 487 18.19 10.91 -14.08
N LEU A 488 19.39 10.81 -14.66
CA LEU A 488 20.58 11.47 -14.14
C LEU A 488 20.71 12.89 -14.69
N THR A 489 21.12 13.80 -13.81
CA THR A 489 21.63 15.13 -14.15
C THR A 489 23.09 15.26 -13.73
N ALA A 490 23.72 16.39 -14.05
CA ALA A 490 25.08 16.67 -13.60
C ALA A 490 25.19 16.85 -12.07
N ASP A 491 24.07 17.17 -11.41
CA ASP A 491 23.99 17.48 -9.98
C ASP A 491 23.48 16.30 -9.15
N THR A 492 23.16 15.16 -9.79
CA THR A 492 22.60 14.01 -9.08
C THR A 492 23.62 13.42 -8.10
N VAL A 493 23.20 13.31 -6.84
CA VAL A 493 23.93 12.61 -5.78
C VAL A 493 23.10 11.47 -5.21
N VAL A 494 23.77 10.48 -4.65
CA VAL A 494 23.17 9.45 -3.79
C VAL A 494 23.69 9.61 -2.37
N GLU A 495 22.79 9.63 -1.40
CA GLU A 495 23.11 9.65 0.02
C GLU A 495 22.82 8.28 0.63
N LEU A 496 23.74 7.76 1.43
CA LEU A 496 23.56 6.55 2.22
C LEU A 496 23.79 6.88 3.69
N THR A 497 22.77 6.66 4.52
CA THR A 497 22.86 6.80 5.97
C THR A 497 22.99 5.42 6.59
N TYR A 498 24.12 5.13 7.23
CA TYR A 498 24.41 3.80 7.76
C TYR A 498 25.21 3.85 9.06
N ARG A 499 25.33 2.70 9.73
CA ARG A 499 26.11 2.51 10.94
C ARG A 499 26.69 1.10 10.99
N THR A 500 27.92 0.95 11.48
CA THR A 500 28.50 -0.36 11.80
C THR A 500 28.41 -0.57 13.30
N ASP A 501 27.55 -1.48 13.76
CA ASP A 501 27.38 -1.81 15.18
C ASP A 501 28.50 -2.71 15.70
N ALA A 502 28.98 -3.62 14.85
CA ALA A 502 30.05 -4.55 15.17
C ALA A 502 30.83 -4.99 13.93
N GLY A 503 32.12 -5.27 14.11
CA GLY A 503 33.04 -5.61 13.02
C GLY A 503 33.49 -4.37 12.25
N ALA A 504 34.11 -4.59 11.09
CA ALA A 504 34.53 -3.53 10.19
C ALA A 504 34.34 -3.98 8.74
N ALA A 505 33.69 -3.14 7.92
CA ALA A 505 33.54 -3.37 6.50
C ALA A 505 33.79 -2.09 5.71
N ALA A 506 34.52 -2.22 4.60
CA ALA A 506 34.48 -1.21 3.56
C ALA A 506 33.09 -1.22 2.91
N VAL A 507 32.50 -0.04 2.76
CA VAL A 507 31.17 0.16 2.19
C VAL A 507 31.31 0.87 0.85
N GLU A 508 30.64 0.34 -0.16
CA GLU A 508 30.58 0.93 -1.49
C GLU A 508 29.13 1.05 -1.95
N LEU A 509 28.77 2.19 -2.52
CA LEU A 509 27.51 2.34 -3.26
C LEU A 509 27.62 1.58 -4.58
N ALA A 510 26.63 0.73 -4.90
CA ALA A 510 26.52 0.05 -6.19
C ALA A 510 25.46 0.73 -7.06
N VAL A 511 25.86 1.22 -8.24
CA VAL A 511 24.97 1.93 -9.19
C VAL A 511 25.06 1.26 -10.56
N ALA A 512 23.91 0.93 -11.16
CA ALA A 512 23.84 0.45 -12.54
C ALA A 512 23.02 1.41 -13.40
N THR A 513 23.57 1.81 -14.56
CA THR A 513 22.90 2.67 -15.56
C THR A 513 22.25 1.87 -16.70
N ALA A 514 22.12 0.55 -16.51
CA ALA A 514 21.41 -0.36 -17.40
C ALA A 514 20.77 -1.48 -16.59
N GLU A 515 19.67 -2.05 -17.10
CA GLU A 515 19.08 -3.26 -16.54
C GLU A 515 19.96 -4.49 -16.86
N PRO A 516 19.83 -5.61 -16.10
CA PRO A 516 20.43 -6.88 -16.50
C PRO A 516 19.99 -7.28 -17.92
N SER A 517 20.91 -7.87 -18.69
CA SER A 517 20.66 -8.28 -20.08
C SER A 517 19.66 -9.44 -20.22
N ALA A 518 19.44 -10.20 -19.15
CA ALA A 518 18.50 -11.30 -19.09
C ALA A 518 17.96 -11.48 -17.65
N ALA A 519 16.80 -12.13 -17.55
CA ALA A 519 16.21 -12.51 -16.28
C ALA A 519 17.17 -13.40 -15.45
N GLY A 520 17.25 -13.16 -14.14
CA GLY A 520 18.25 -13.82 -13.28
C GLY A 520 19.64 -13.17 -13.28
N GLY A 521 19.91 -12.26 -14.22
CA GLY A 521 21.20 -11.58 -14.33
C GLY A 521 21.47 -10.62 -13.17
N ALA A 522 22.76 -10.36 -12.92
CA ALA A 522 23.16 -9.27 -12.03
C ALA A 522 23.07 -7.93 -12.77
N PRO A 523 22.62 -6.85 -12.11
CA PRO A 523 22.79 -5.51 -12.64
C PRO A 523 24.28 -5.23 -12.90
N PRO A 524 24.62 -4.52 -13.99
CA PRO A 524 26.00 -4.16 -14.30
C PRO A 524 26.46 -3.00 -13.40
N TYR A 525 26.68 -3.30 -12.13
CA TYR A 525 27.05 -2.29 -11.13
C TYR A 525 28.45 -1.70 -11.38
N THR A 526 28.52 -0.38 -11.22
CA THR A 526 29.74 0.36 -10.89
C THR A 526 29.74 0.63 -9.38
N TYR A 527 30.88 0.43 -8.73
CA TYR A 527 31.02 0.58 -7.27
C TYR A 527 31.74 1.87 -6.93
N PHE A 528 31.19 2.63 -5.98
CA PHE A 528 31.73 3.90 -5.50
C PHE A 528 32.05 3.77 -4.00
N PRO A 529 33.33 3.83 -3.59
CA PRO A 529 33.72 3.72 -2.19
C PRO A 529 33.18 4.88 -1.38
N LEU A 530 32.62 4.56 -0.21
CA LEU A 530 32.21 5.54 0.78
C LEU A 530 33.40 5.87 1.69
N THR A 531 33.46 7.12 2.11
CA THR A 531 34.42 7.56 3.13
C THR A 531 33.70 7.53 4.47
N SER A 532 34.18 6.70 5.39
CA SER A 532 33.68 6.65 6.76
C SER A 532 34.32 7.75 7.61
N SER A 533 33.55 8.32 8.51
CA SER A 533 33.85 9.55 9.23
C SER A 533 33.78 9.44 10.75
N GLY A 534 33.28 8.33 11.33
CA GLY A 534 33.32 8.14 12.78
C GLY A 534 32.45 7.02 13.35
N ASP A 535 32.25 7.09 14.66
CA ASP A 535 31.37 6.19 15.42
C ASP A 535 29.90 6.69 15.35
N GLY A 536 28.94 5.78 15.14
CA GLY A 536 27.50 6.10 15.12
C GLY A 536 26.88 6.14 13.72
N TRP A 537 25.70 6.76 13.60
CA TRP A 537 25.04 6.96 12.31
C TRP A 537 25.81 8.00 11.49
N GLU A 538 26.19 7.65 10.27
CA GLU A 538 26.86 8.55 9.33
C GLU A 538 26.12 8.59 7.99
N THR A 539 26.13 9.76 7.34
CA THR A 539 25.56 9.94 5.99
C THR A 539 26.65 10.26 5.00
N ALA A 540 26.93 9.33 4.09
CA ALA A 540 27.86 9.54 2.98
C ALA A 540 27.10 10.09 1.77
N THR A 541 27.60 11.16 1.16
CA THR A 541 27.08 11.72 -0.10
C THR A 541 28.01 11.37 -1.25
N VAL A 542 27.50 10.69 -2.27
CA VAL A 542 28.25 10.24 -3.45
C VAL A 542 27.71 10.97 -4.69
N PRO A 543 28.48 11.91 -5.27
CA PRO A 543 28.16 12.48 -6.57
C PRO A 543 28.26 11.41 -7.66
N LEU A 544 27.26 11.33 -8.53
CA LEU A 544 27.29 10.44 -9.70
C LEU A 544 27.96 11.10 -10.92
N THR A 545 28.88 12.03 -10.67
CA THR A 545 29.59 12.79 -11.70
C THR A 545 30.25 11.85 -12.70
N GLY A 546 29.98 12.07 -13.99
CA GLY A 546 30.50 11.27 -15.10
C GLY A 546 29.59 10.12 -15.53
N LEU A 547 28.59 9.75 -14.74
CA LEU A 547 27.49 8.91 -15.21
C LEU A 547 26.49 9.75 -16.01
N THR A 548 25.85 9.13 -17.00
CA THR A 548 24.81 9.76 -17.84
C THR A 548 23.68 8.77 -18.08
N GLY A 549 22.52 9.27 -18.52
CA GLY A 549 21.34 8.45 -18.80
C GLY A 549 20.47 8.25 -17.56
N THR A 550 20.15 7.00 -17.24
CA THR A 550 19.16 6.65 -16.21
C THR A 550 19.78 5.63 -15.25
N VAL A 551 19.61 5.82 -13.94
CA VAL A 551 19.90 4.77 -12.95
C VAL A 551 18.79 3.73 -13.03
N HIS A 552 19.21 2.48 -13.22
CA HIS A 552 18.34 1.31 -13.34
C HIS A 552 18.40 0.39 -12.12
N ALA A 553 19.49 0.41 -11.35
CA ALA A 553 19.58 -0.29 -10.09
C ALA A 553 20.48 0.42 -9.08
N LEU A 554 20.13 0.30 -7.80
CA LEU A 554 20.90 0.75 -6.65
C LEU A 554 21.08 -0.42 -5.68
N GLY A 555 22.27 -0.49 -5.09
CA GLY A 555 22.62 -1.47 -4.08
C GLY A 555 23.76 -0.99 -3.20
N VAL A 556 24.20 -1.85 -2.28
CA VAL A 556 25.37 -1.61 -1.44
C VAL A 556 26.28 -2.82 -1.48
N ARG A 557 27.58 -2.61 -1.60
CA ARG A 557 28.59 -3.66 -1.46
C ARG A 557 29.34 -3.49 -0.15
N LEU A 558 29.43 -4.59 0.60
CA LEU A 558 30.17 -4.69 1.85
C LEU A 558 31.35 -5.64 1.66
N THR A 559 32.52 -5.21 2.09
CA THR A 559 33.73 -6.04 2.14
C THR A 559 34.28 -5.98 3.56
N ALA A 560 34.10 -7.05 4.34
CA ALA A 560 34.61 -7.09 5.71
C ALA A 560 36.14 -7.15 5.73
N SER A 561 36.75 -6.42 6.67
CA SER A 561 38.20 -6.48 6.90
C SER A 561 38.61 -7.79 7.57
N SER A 562 37.77 -8.30 8.48
CA SER A 562 37.90 -9.62 9.11
C SER A 562 36.65 -9.93 9.95
N GLY A 563 36.24 -11.20 9.99
CA GLY A 563 35.20 -11.67 10.91
C GLY A 563 33.76 -11.29 10.52
N PRO A 564 32.79 -11.54 11.42
CA PRO A 564 31.40 -11.14 11.21
C PRO A 564 31.21 -9.64 11.34
N VAL A 565 30.20 -9.13 10.64
CA VAL A 565 29.78 -7.73 10.72
C VAL A 565 28.33 -7.65 11.14
N ARG A 566 27.99 -6.56 11.83
CA ARG A 566 26.63 -6.13 12.08
C ARG A 566 26.50 -4.71 11.55
N TRP A 567 25.99 -4.58 10.33
CA TRP A 567 25.93 -3.31 9.60
C TRP A 567 24.49 -2.92 9.31
N ARG A 568 24.13 -1.67 9.60
CA ARG A 568 22.78 -1.13 9.44
C ARG A 568 22.73 -0.05 8.38
N LEU A 569 21.69 -0.09 7.56
CA LEU A 569 21.33 0.96 6.62
C LEU A 569 20.04 1.62 7.11
N GLY A 570 20.13 2.90 7.46
CA GLY A 570 19.04 3.71 7.99
C GLY A 570 18.43 4.64 6.96
N GLY A 571 19.11 4.91 5.85
CA GLY A 571 18.59 5.78 4.80
C GLY A 571 19.28 5.60 3.45
N LEU A 572 18.52 5.81 2.38
CA LEU A 572 19.01 5.97 1.02
C LEU A 572 18.23 7.10 0.36
N ALA A 573 18.93 8.07 -0.23
CA ALA A 573 18.30 9.13 -1.01
C ALA A 573 19.02 9.36 -2.34
N VAL A 574 18.28 9.76 -3.37
CA VAL A 574 18.78 10.19 -4.67
C VAL A 574 18.13 11.52 -5.01
N ARG A 575 18.95 12.53 -5.31
CA ARG A 575 18.47 13.90 -5.49
C ARG A 575 19.42 14.74 -6.34
N ASP A 576 18.87 15.76 -6.98
CA ASP A 576 19.64 16.86 -7.57
C ASP A 576 19.77 18.04 -6.60
N ALA A 577 18.74 18.27 -5.78
CA ALA A 577 18.69 19.36 -4.81
C ALA A 577 17.96 18.91 -3.55
N VAL A 578 18.25 19.58 -2.42
CA VAL A 578 17.50 19.43 -1.18
C VAL A 578 16.39 20.46 -1.18
N LEU A 579 15.14 20.01 -1.07
CA LEU A 579 13.96 20.86 -0.96
C LEU A 579 13.31 20.63 0.40
N THR A 580 13.09 21.70 1.16
CA THR A 580 12.35 21.66 2.42
C THR A 580 10.92 22.11 2.17
N PRO A 581 9.91 21.35 2.60
CA PRO A 581 8.51 21.75 2.43
C PRO A 581 8.20 23.03 3.22
N SER A 582 7.20 23.76 2.75
CA SER A 582 6.63 24.88 3.52
C SER A 582 5.93 24.38 4.79
N ALA A 583 5.72 25.26 5.76
CA ALA A 583 4.97 24.90 6.95
C ALA A 583 3.48 24.69 6.64
N PRO A 584 2.80 23.73 7.31
CA PRO A 584 1.35 23.76 7.42
C PRO A 584 0.90 25.03 8.15
N THR A 585 -0.40 25.31 8.13
CA THR A 585 -0.98 26.46 8.84
C THR A 585 -2.28 26.07 9.55
N ASP A 586 -2.75 26.92 10.46
CA ASP A 586 -4.06 26.76 11.12
C ASP A 586 -4.25 25.38 11.79
N LEU A 587 -3.21 24.91 12.49
CA LEU A 587 -3.34 23.76 13.39
C LEU A 587 -4.31 24.12 14.51
N ARG A 588 -5.32 23.28 14.72
CA ARG A 588 -6.35 23.49 15.75
C ARG A 588 -6.90 22.17 16.26
N VAL A 589 -7.41 22.20 17.49
CA VAL A 589 -8.20 21.12 18.08
C VAL A 589 -9.65 21.28 17.63
N THR A 590 -10.18 20.30 16.90
CA THR A 590 -11.56 20.33 16.36
C THR A 590 -12.55 19.53 17.19
N GLY A 591 -12.08 18.72 18.14
CA GLY A 591 -12.90 17.96 19.08
C GLY A 591 -12.04 17.50 20.25
N ALA A 592 -12.61 17.55 21.45
CA ALA A 592 -11.93 17.15 22.68
C ALA A 592 -12.91 16.50 23.67
N ASP A 593 -12.49 15.40 24.29
CA ASP A 593 -13.16 14.75 25.43
C ASP A 593 -12.08 14.19 26.36
N GLY A 594 -11.77 14.96 27.41
CA GLY A 594 -10.59 14.74 28.24
C GLY A 594 -9.33 14.66 27.38
N GLY A 595 -8.60 13.54 27.52
CA GLY A 595 -7.37 13.28 26.77
C GLY A 595 -7.53 12.90 25.29
N ASN A 596 -8.76 12.79 24.78
CA ASN A 596 -9.02 12.39 23.40
C ASN A 596 -9.19 13.62 22.54
N LEU A 597 -8.23 13.86 21.65
CA LEU A 597 -8.14 15.07 20.84
C LEU A 597 -8.19 14.74 19.35
N ARG A 598 -9.03 15.47 18.63
CA ARG A 598 -9.03 15.55 17.16
C ARG A 598 -8.33 16.84 16.74
N PHE A 599 -7.32 16.71 15.88
CA PHE A 599 -6.59 17.82 15.29
C PHE A 599 -6.96 17.96 13.81
N ALA A 600 -6.94 19.19 13.31
CA ALA A 600 -6.97 19.49 11.89
C ALA A 600 -6.05 20.67 11.57
N TRP A 601 -5.57 20.74 10.34
CA TRP A 601 -4.75 21.84 9.84
C TRP A 601 -4.98 22.09 8.35
N GLN A 602 -4.49 23.22 7.86
CA GLN A 602 -4.36 23.48 6.43
C GLN A 602 -3.03 22.92 5.92
N GLY A 603 -3.09 22.20 4.80
CA GLY A 603 -1.92 21.58 4.20
C GLY A 603 -0.88 22.62 3.75
N ALA A 604 0.39 22.26 3.83
CA ALA A 604 1.45 23.09 3.29
C ALA A 604 1.34 23.19 1.76
N PRO A 605 1.70 24.34 1.15
CA PRO A 605 1.78 24.44 -0.30
C PRO A 605 2.94 23.58 -0.84
N GLY A 606 2.74 23.02 -2.03
CA GLY A 606 3.73 22.17 -2.70
C GLY A 606 3.64 20.70 -2.34
N GLU A 607 4.69 19.95 -2.67
CA GLU A 607 4.75 18.51 -2.42
C GLU A 607 5.07 18.23 -0.95
N VAL A 608 4.24 17.42 -0.32
CA VAL A 608 4.39 16.94 1.05
C VAL A 608 4.26 15.44 1.03
N ARG A 609 5.22 14.74 1.64
CA ARG A 609 5.19 13.29 1.80
C ARG A 609 4.17 12.90 2.86
N HIS A 610 4.25 13.53 4.03
CA HIS A 610 3.35 13.36 5.17
C HIS A 610 3.51 14.51 6.18
N TYR A 611 2.70 14.51 7.23
CA TYR A 611 2.78 15.38 8.39
C TYR A 611 3.12 14.60 9.64
N GLU A 612 3.82 15.24 10.57
CA GLU A 612 4.19 14.68 11.87
C GLU A 612 3.67 15.59 12.98
N LEU A 613 2.97 15.00 13.95
CA LEU A 613 2.36 15.67 15.09
C LEU A 613 3.15 15.35 16.36
N TYR A 614 3.44 16.40 17.13
CA TYR A 614 4.21 16.32 18.36
C TYR A 614 3.50 17.01 19.50
N ARG A 615 3.79 16.54 20.71
CA ARG A 615 3.59 17.29 21.95
C ARG A 615 4.88 18.00 22.31
N THR A 616 4.78 19.28 22.65
CA THR A 616 5.86 20.03 23.31
C THR A 616 5.69 19.88 24.82
N LEU A 617 6.69 19.31 25.49
CA LEU A 617 6.71 19.14 26.94
C LEU A 617 7.20 20.41 27.65
N PRO A 618 6.91 20.61 28.95
CA PRO A 618 7.32 21.82 29.67
C PRO A 618 8.83 22.05 29.77
N ASP A 619 9.64 21.01 29.61
CA ASP A 619 11.11 21.09 29.53
C ASP A 619 11.62 21.50 28.13
N GLY A 620 10.71 21.75 27.18
CA GLY A 620 11.02 22.14 25.80
C GLY A 620 11.31 20.96 24.87
N THR A 621 11.35 19.73 25.38
CA THR A 621 11.51 18.55 24.54
C THR A 621 10.23 18.23 23.77
N ARG A 622 10.37 17.50 22.66
CA ARG A 622 9.26 17.11 21.80
C ARG A 622 9.06 15.61 21.90
N ARG A 623 7.79 15.19 22.02
CA ARG A 623 7.40 13.78 21.95
C ARG A 623 6.57 13.56 20.70
N PHE A 624 6.97 12.61 19.87
CA PHE A 624 6.20 12.21 18.70
C PHE A 624 4.87 11.58 19.13
N LEU A 625 3.76 12.08 18.58
CA LEU A 625 2.42 11.55 18.83
C LEU A 625 1.92 10.67 17.68
N GLY A 626 2.37 10.94 16.46
CA GLY A 626 1.95 10.22 15.26
C GLY A 626 2.25 11.00 13.99
N GLY A 627 2.10 10.34 12.85
CA GLY A 627 2.23 10.95 11.55
C GLY A 627 1.17 10.44 10.59
N THR A 628 0.82 11.25 9.59
CA THR A 628 -0.24 10.94 8.64
C THR A 628 -0.05 11.69 7.32
N CYS A 629 -0.54 11.15 6.20
CA CYS A 629 -0.60 11.92 4.95
C CYS A 629 -1.79 12.89 4.94
N GLN A 630 -2.78 12.65 5.79
CA GLN A 630 -4.01 13.43 5.91
C GLN A 630 -3.75 14.81 6.54
N ARG A 631 -4.80 15.62 6.59
CA ARG A 631 -4.80 16.97 7.19
C ARG A 631 -5.55 17.03 8.53
N ALA A 632 -5.81 15.86 9.10
CA ALA A 632 -6.41 15.67 10.40
C ALA A 632 -5.77 14.47 11.08
N PHE A 633 -5.72 14.47 12.41
CA PHE A 633 -5.17 13.35 13.18
C PHE A 633 -5.86 13.21 14.53
N TYR A 634 -6.11 11.98 14.95
CA TYR A 634 -6.69 11.68 16.27
C TYR A 634 -5.61 11.17 17.22
N VAL A 635 -5.60 11.68 18.45
CA VAL A 635 -4.74 11.19 19.53
C VAL A 635 -5.63 10.91 20.74
N GLY A 636 -5.56 9.68 21.25
CA GLY A 636 -6.32 9.25 22.43
C GLY A 636 -5.48 9.27 23.71
N GLY A 637 -6.14 9.52 24.84
CA GLY A 637 -5.57 9.28 26.17
C GLY A 637 -4.42 10.20 26.60
N LEU A 638 -4.35 11.42 26.07
CA LEU A 638 -3.38 12.41 26.53
C LEU A 638 -3.71 12.92 27.94
N THR A 639 -2.70 13.21 28.74
CA THR A 639 -2.87 13.73 30.10
C THR A 639 -1.96 14.93 30.35
N ALA A 640 -2.34 15.81 31.26
CA ALA A 640 -1.46 16.88 31.74
C ALA A 640 -0.15 16.29 32.29
N GLU A 641 0.98 16.85 31.88
CA GLU A 641 2.31 16.45 32.35
C GLU A 641 2.96 17.58 33.15
N GLN A 642 3.76 17.19 34.16
CA GLN A 642 4.54 18.12 34.99
C GLN A 642 3.71 19.29 35.60
N GLY A 643 2.41 19.06 35.85
CA GLY A 643 1.51 20.05 36.45
C GLY A 643 1.05 21.17 35.50
N GLU A 644 1.23 21.00 34.19
CA GLU A 644 0.78 22.01 33.21
C GLU A 644 -0.75 22.14 33.19
N SER A 645 -1.24 23.37 33.01
CA SER A 645 -2.67 23.66 32.79
C SER A 645 -3.09 23.57 31.32
N SER A 646 -2.12 23.56 30.40
CA SER A 646 -2.35 23.42 28.96
C SER A 646 -1.18 22.70 28.29
N GLY A 647 -1.47 21.78 27.37
CA GLY A 647 -0.47 21.12 26.53
C GLY A 647 -0.20 21.89 25.24
N GLY A 648 1.08 21.95 24.84
CA GLY A 648 1.51 22.48 23.56
C GLY A 648 1.60 21.39 22.48
N PHE A 649 1.13 21.70 21.28
CA PHE A 649 1.16 20.77 20.14
C PHE A 649 1.74 21.46 18.92
N GLU A 650 2.50 20.71 18.14
CA GLU A 650 3.08 21.21 16.89
C GLU A 650 2.92 20.19 15.76
N VAL A 651 2.62 20.67 14.55
CA VAL A 651 2.57 19.85 13.33
C VAL A 651 3.56 20.39 12.32
N ARG A 652 4.28 19.47 11.67
CA ARG A 652 5.29 19.78 10.64
C ARG A 652 4.99 19.01 9.36
N ALA A 653 5.31 19.61 8.22
CA ALA A 653 5.31 18.92 6.94
C ALA A 653 6.68 18.27 6.71
N VAL A 654 6.66 17.08 6.10
CA VAL A 654 7.85 16.32 5.74
C VAL A 654 7.90 16.13 4.24
N GLY A 655 9.05 16.42 3.63
CA GLY A 655 9.28 16.24 2.20
C GLY A 655 9.68 14.81 1.84
N GLU A 656 9.75 14.51 0.54
CA GLU A 656 10.17 13.17 0.06
C GLU A 656 11.58 12.80 0.56
N LEU A 657 12.47 13.79 0.71
CA LEU A 657 13.83 13.63 1.26
C LEU A 657 13.89 13.66 2.80
N PHE A 658 12.74 13.56 3.49
CA PHE A 658 12.62 13.67 4.95
C PHE A 658 13.11 15.00 5.55
N THR A 659 13.24 16.03 4.72
CA THR A 659 13.39 17.42 5.18
C THR A 659 12.11 17.86 5.88
N VAL A 660 12.25 18.60 6.99
CA VAL A 660 11.14 18.96 7.86
C VAL A 660 10.93 20.47 7.85
N SER A 661 9.68 20.92 7.71
CA SER A 661 9.32 22.34 7.74
C SER A 661 9.48 22.95 9.15
N THR A 662 9.35 24.28 9.22
CA THR A 662 8.94 24.93 10.47
C THR A 662 7.54 24.46 10.89
N ALA A 663 7.21 24.56 12.17
CA ALA A 663 5.94 24.03 12.69
C ALA A 663 4.80 25.04 12.65
N ALA A 664 3.57 24.54 12.51
CA ALA A 664 2.38 25.21 13.02
C ALA A 664 2.07 24.69 14.42
N THR A 665 1.62 25.56 15.32
CA THR A 665 1.40 25.24 16.74
C THR A 665 -0.01 25.54 17.19
N THR A 666 -0.47 24.82 18.21
CA THR A 666 -1.71 25.08 18.95
C THR A 666 -1.54 24.68 20.40
N THR A 667 -2.45 25.10 21.27
CA THR A 667 -2.54 24.64 22.66
C THR A 667 -3.89 24.00 22.94
N HIS A 668 -3.95 23.14 23.96
CA HIS A 668 -5.19 22.60 24.52
C HIS A 668 -5.18 22.74 26.04
N THR A 669 -6.27 23.21 26.63
CA THR A 669 -6.45 23.29 28.08
C THR A 669 -7.10 22.01 28.58
N TRP A 670 -6.49 21.39 29.60
CA TRP A 670 -6.86 20.08 30.15
C TRP A 670 -8.15 20.06 30.97
#